data_AF-A0AAV0YDQ3-F1
#
_entry.id   AF-A0AAV0YDQ3-F1
#
_cell.length_a   1.000
_cell.length_b   1.000
_cell.length_c   1.000
_cell.angle_alpha   90.00
_cell.angle_beta   90.00
_cell.angle_gamma   90.00
#
_symmetry.space_group_name_H-M   'P 1'
#
loop_
_entity.id
_entity.type
_entity.pdbx_description
1 polymer ?
#
loop_
_entity_poly.entity_id
_entity_poly.type
_entity_poly.pdbx_seq_one_letter_code
_entity_poly.pdbx_strand_id
1 'polypeptide(L)'
;MSFLNGASPRRSPAENVDIEAGPLSRRSSDIDDDGDLSDPFDIARTKHASINRLRRWRQAALVLNASRRFRYTLDLKKEEEKKQILRKIRAHAQAIRAAYLFKAAGGQGQGQEQGQEQVSETTKPLQTSTGEFAIGPEQLASISREHDIASLQQYGGVAGVSNLLKTDLEKGVDGDDADLLRRRNAFGSNNYPRKKGRSFLMFMWDACKDLTLVILMVAAAASLALGIKSEGIKEGWYDGGSIAFAVILVIVVTAVSDYKQSLQFRDLNEEKRNIHLEVVRGGRRVEISIYDLVVGDVIPLNIGNQVPADGIVISGHSLSIDESSMTGESKIAHKDSKNPFLMSGCKVADGSGTMLVTGVGINTEWGLLMASISEDTGEETPLQVRLNGVATFIGIVGLTVAVIVLIVLLARYFSGHSKNSDGTKQFTAGRTSASDAVDGAIKIITVAVTIVVVAVPEGLPLAVTLTLAYSMRKMMADKALVRRLSACETMGSATTICSDKTGTLTMNQMTVVEVYAGGSKIDPPHQLESSPKLRALLIEGVAQNTNGSVFVPEGANDVEVSGSPTEKAILHWALKVGMNFVNARSESSILHVFPFNSEKKRGGVAIQTADSVHIHWKGAAEIVLACCTGYIDRNDQLVEIDEEKV
;
A
#
# COMPACT_ATOMS: atom_id res chain seq x y z
N MET A 1 -1.12 73.54 -2.23
CA MET A 1 -0.44 72.61 -3.15
C MET A 1 -1.24 71.32 -3.15
N SER A 2 -2.24 71.16 -4.02
CA SER A 2 -2.16 70.69 -5.42
C SER A 2 -1.90 69.18 -5.50
N PHE A 3 -2.66 68.33 -6.19
CA PHE A 3 -3.87 68.48 -6.99
C PHE A 3 -4.37 67.08 -7.40
N LEU A 4 -5.68 66.97 -7.69
CA LEU A 4 -6.39 66.05 -8.58
C LEU A 4 -7.06 64.77 -8.05
N ASN A 5 -8.33 64.99 -7.68
CA ASN A 5 -9.50 64.15 -7.94
C ASN A 5 -9.60 63.63 -9.39
N GLY A 6 -10.18 62.44 -9.54
CA GLY A 6 -10.77 61.95 -10.79
C GLY A 6 -11.79 60.85 -10.51
N ALA A 7 -13.07 61.20 -10.47
CA ALA A 7 -14.20 60.28 -10.32
C ALA A 7 -14.78 59.85 -11.68
N SER A 8 -15.37 58.65 -11.69
CA SER A 8 -16.47 58.11 -12.52
C SER A 8 -16.14 56.78 -13.23
N PRO A 9 -17.15 55.99 -13.67
CA PRO A 9 -18.38 55.61 -13.00
C PRO A 9 -18.61 54.07 -13.03
N ARG A 10 -19.63 53.62 -12.30
CA ARG A 10 -20.21 52.26 -12.39
C ARG A 10 -20.47 51.87 -13.85
N ARG A 11 -19.90 50.75 -14.29
CA ARG A 11 -20.37 49.95 -15.44
C ARG A 11 -20.58 48.51 -14.97
N SER A 12 -21.76 48.00 -15.26
CA SER A 12 -22.16 46.60 -15.16
C SER A 12 -21.20 45.70 -15.95
N PRO A 13 -20.86 44.50 -15.46
CA PRO A 13 -20.36 43.45 -16.34
C PRO A 13 -21.55 42.88 -17.10
N ALA A 14 -21.53 43.09 -18.41
CA ALA A 14 -22.39 42.41 -19.35
C ALA A 14 -22.15 40.89 -19.30
N GLU A 15 -23.23 40.17 -19.55
CA GLU A 15 -23.29 38.73 -19.78
C GLU A 15 -22.23 38.27 -20.79
N ASN A 16 -21.26 37.50 -20.33
CA ASN A 16 -20.62 36.50 -21.19
C ASN A 16 -21.36 35.19 -20.95
N VAL A 17 -22.19 34.85 -21.94
CA VAL A 17 -22.95 33.62 -22.05
C VAL A 17 -21.96 32.51 -22.42
N ASP A 18 -21.42 31.82 -21.41
CA ASP A 18 -20.84 30.49 -21.61
C ASP A 18 -21.99 29.48 -21.66
N ILE A 19 -22.34 29.11 -22.89
CA ILE A 19 -23.34 28.10 -23.25
C ILE A 19 -22.75 26.73 -22.91
N GLU A 20 -22.87 26.28 -21.66
CA GLU A 20 -22.79 24.86 -21.27
C GLU A 20 -23.13 24.65 -19.78
N ALA A 21 -24.25 25.20 -19.31
CA ALA A 21 -24.81 24.84 -18.01
C ALA A 21 -26.34 24.95 -18.04
N GLY A 22 -27.02 23.82 -18.25
CA GLY A 22 -28.46 23.71 -18.01
C GLY A 22 -28.78 23.79 -16.50
N PRO A 23 -29.97 24.27 -16.11
CA PRO A 23 -30.23 24.69 -14.74
C PRO A 23 -30.47 23.50 -13.79
N LEU A 24 -30.05 23.72 -12.55
CA LEU A 24 -30.31 22.88 -11.38
C LEU A 24 -31.82 22.75 -11.12
N SER A 25 -32.33 21.51 -11.18
CA SER A 25 -33.56 21.16 -10.48
C SER A 25 -33.30 19.95 -9.55
N ARG A 26 -33.66 20.13 -8.28
CA ARG A 26 -33.66 19.11 -7.24
C ARG A 26 -34.80 18.13 -7.51
N ARG A 27 -34.50 16.83 -7.63
CA ARG A 27 -35.30 15.77 -7.02
C ARG A 27 -34.50 14.48 -6.90
N SER A 28 -34.36 14.06 -5.66
CA SER A 28 -33.83 12.78 -5.19
C SER A 28 -34.78 11.64 -5.54
N SER A 29 -34.26 10.63 -6.24
CA SER A 29 -34.71 9.24 -6.15
C SER A 29 -33.60 8.37 -6.73
N ASP A 30 -32.70 7.92 -5.87
CA ASP A 30 -31.84 6.77 -6.15
C ASP A 30 -32.76 5.54 -6.22
N ILE A 31 -33.13 5.19 -7.43
CA ILE A 31 -33.69 3.88 -7.77
C ILE A 31 -32.67 3.27 -8.73
N ASP A 32 -32.14 2.13 -8.31
CA ASP A 32 -31.51 1.14 -9.19
C ASP A 32 -32.52 0.77 -10.29
N ASP A 33 -32.54 1.53 -11.38
CA ASP A 33 -33.24 1.17 -12.59
C ASP A 33 -32.18 0.74 -13.61
N ASP A 34 -32.00 -0.58 -13.72
CA ASP A 34 -31.54 -1.25 -14.95
C ASP A 34 -32.62 -1.08 -16.04
N GLY A 35 -32.98 0.18 -16.30
CA GLY A 35 -33.96 0.64 -17.26
C GLY A 35 -33.28 0.96 -18.58
N ASP A 36 -33.81 0.35 -19.63
CA ASP A 36 -33.37 0.32 -21.01
C ASP A 36 -33.29 1.71 -21.68
N LEU A 37 -32.28 2.52 -21.34
CA LEU A 37 -31.91 3.71 -22.12
C LEU A 37 -31.06 3.26 -23.32
N SER A 38 -31.68 3.27 -24.49
CA SER A 38 -31.20 2.69 -25.75
C SER A 38 -30.06 3.46 -26.44
N ASP A 39 -29.65 4.63 -25.95
CA ASP A 39 -28.65 5.47 -26.64
C ASP A 39 -27.22 5.29 -26.05
N PRO A 40 -26.26 4.74 -26.83
CA PRO A 40 -24.87 4.59 -26.41
C PRO A 40 -24.13 5.91 -26.13
N PHE A 41 -24.66 7.06 -26.55
CA PHE A 41 -23.98 8.36 -26.47
C PHE A 41 -24.40 9.24 -25.29
N ASP A 42 -25.40 8.83 -24.51
CA ASP A 42 -25.90 9.62 -23.38
C ASP A 42 -25.06 9.39 -22.10
N ILE A 43 -23.96 10.12 -21.98
CA ILE A 43 -23.08 10.13 -20.79
C ILE A 43 -23.10 11.53 -20.19
N ALA A 44 -24.08 11.81 -19.33
CA ALA A 44 -24.18 13.09 -18.63
C ALA A 44 -22.95 13.43 -17.76
N ARG A 45 -22.21 12.41 -17.26
CA ARG A 45 -20.93 12.59 -16.51
C ARG A 45 -19.98 11.41 -16.71
N THR A 46 -18.84 11.64 -17.37
CA THR A 46 -17.82 10.60 -17.65
C THR A 46 -17.11 10.06 -16.40
N LYS A 47 -17.10 10.81 -15.29
CA LYS A 47 -16.37 10.46 -14.06
C LYS A 47 -17.08 9.43 -13.17
N HIS A 48 -18.40 9.25 -13.34
CA HIS A 48 -19.22 8.32 -12.53
C HIS A 48 -20.05 7.34 -13.37
N ALA A 49 -19.76 7.23 -14.67
CA ALA A 49 -20.47 6.30 -15.55
C ALA A 49 -20.08 4.84 -15.24
N SER A 50 -21.07 3.94 -15.24
CA SER A 50 -20.83 2.51 -15.02
C SER A 50 -19.94 1.90 -16.12
N ILE A 51 -19.17 0.89 -15.77
CA ILE A 51 -18.19 0.23 -16.67
C ILE A 51 -18.86 -0.29 -17.95
N ASN A 52 -20.07 -0.85 -17.84
CA ASN A 52 -20.83 -1.37 -18.98
C ASN A 52 -21.28 -0.25 -19.92
N ARG A 53 -21.65 0.92 -19.39
CA ARG A 53 -22.05 2.08 -20.20
C ARG A 53 -20.86 2.68 -20.96
N LEU A 54 -19.70 2.81 -20.30
CA LEU A 54 -18.45 3.23 -20.95
C LEU A 54 -18.00 2.25 -22.04
N ARG A 55 -18.21 0.94 -21.84
CA ARG A 55 -17.90 -0.10 -22.84
C ARG A 55 -18.78 0.05 -24.07
N ARG A 56 -20.10 0.21 -23.91
CA ARG A 56 -21.05 0.43 -25.03
C ARG A 56 -20.71 1.71 -25.80
N TRP A 57 -20.41 2.81 -25.10
CA TRP A 57 -20.02 4.06 -25.73
C TRP A 57 -18.74 3.94 -26.56
N ARG A 58 -17.71 3.24 -26.06
CA ARG A 58 -16.48 3.01 -26.83
C ARG A 58 -16.69 2.10 -28.04
N GLN A 59 -17.58 1.12 -27.94
CA GLN A 59 -17.95 0.25 -29.07
C GLN A 59 -18.73 1.01 -30.14
N ALA A 60 -19.58 1.97 -29.74
CA ALA A 60 -20.34 2.82 -30.65
C ALA A 60 -19.50 3.96 -31.26
N ALA A 61 -18.46 4.42 -30.57
CA ALA A 61 -17.58 5.50 -31.03
C ALA A 61 -16.52 5.00 -32.03
N LEU A 62 -16.76 5.19 -33.33
CA LEU A 62 -15.74 5.03 -34.37
C LEU A 62 -14.70 6.16 -34.28
N VAL A 63 -13.47 5.86 -33.86
CA VAL A 63 -12.41 6.87 -33.70
C VAL A 63 -11.08 6.40 -34.33
N LEU A 64 -10.52 7.21 -35.23
CA LEU A 64 -9.22 6.99 -35.88
C LEU A 64 -8.04 6.96 -34.90
N ASN A 65 -8.15 7.63 -33.74
CA ASN A 65 -7.11 7.66 -32.70
C ASN A 65 -7.74 7.61 -31.29
N ALA A 66 -8.06 6.39 -30.86
CA ALA A 66 -8.70 6.10 -29.58
C ALA A 66 -7.90 6.66 -28.37
N SER A 67 -6.58 6.64 -28.44
CA SER A 67 -5.68 7.09 -27.36
C SER A 67 -5.82 8.57 -27.02
N ARG A 68 -6.19 9.41 -28.00
CA ARG A 68 -6.38 10.85 -27.79
C ARG A 68 -7.78 11.16 -27.24
N ARG A 69 -8.81 10.47 -27.74
CA ARG A 69 -10.23 10.68 -27.37
C ARG A 69 -10.54 10.17 -25.96
N PHE A 70 -9.93 9.05 -25.54
CA PHE A 70 -10.24 8.40 -24.27
C PHE A 70 -9.23 8.68 -23.16
N ARG A 71 -8.29 9.63 -23.37
CA ARG A 71 -7.20 9.97 -22.43
C ARG A 71 -7.66 10.28 -21.01
N TYR A 72 -8.84 10.89 -20.86
CA TYR A 72 -9.41 11.29 -19.57
C TYR A 72 -10.56 10.39 -19.11
N THR A 73 -10.70 9.20 -19.69
CA THR A 73 -11.71 8.21 -19.31
C THR A 73 -11.03 6.97 -18.73
N LEU A 74 -11.73 6.26 -17.84
CA LEU A 74 -11.24 5.05 -17.19
C LEU A 74 -10.71 4.05 -18.24
N ASP A 75 -9.48 3.56 -18.08
CA ASP A 75 -8.90 2.58 -19.01
C ASP A 75 -9.51 1.20 -18.78
N LEU A 76 -10.55 0.88 -19.56
CA LEU A 76 -11.28 -0.38 -19.47
C LEU A 76 -10.38 -1.60 -19.67
N LYS A 77 -9.34 -1.52 -20.52
CA LYS A 77 -8.44 -2.65 -20.77
C LYS A 77 -7.60 -2.95 -19.54
N LYS A 78 -7.08 -1.89 -18.90
CA LYS A 78 -6.34 -1.99 -17.63
C LYS A 78 -7.22 -2.47 -16.48
N GLU A 79 -8.48 -2.07 -16.43
CA GLU A 79 -9.48 -2.57 -15.47
C GLU A 79 -9.85 -4.04 -15.70
N GLU A 80 -10.03 -4.46 -16.95
CA GLU A 80 -10.28 -5.87 -17.30
C GLU A 80 -9.07 -6.75 -16.98
N GLU A 81 -7.85 -6.30 -17.31
CA GLU A 81 -6.60 -6.96 -16.93
C GLU A 81 -6.50 -7.08 -15.40
N LYS A 82 -6.79 -6.00 -14.67
CA LYS A 82 -6.84 -6.01 -13.20
C LYS A 82 -7.86 -7.02 -12.67
N LYS A 83 -9.08 -7.09 -13.24
CA LYS A 83 -10.11 -8.06 -12.85
C LYS A 83 -9.74 -9.50 -13.20
N GLN A 84 -9.13 -9.74 -14.36
CA GLN A 84 -8.64 -11.07 -14.75
C GLN A 84 -7.48 -11.53 -13.87
N ILE A 85 -6.55 -10.62 -13.54
CA ILE A 85 -5.48 -10.84 -12.57
C ILE A 85 -6.10 -11.20 -11.22
N LEU A 86 -7.07 -10.43 -10.71
CA LEU A 86 -7.79 -10.72 -9.45
C LEU A 86 -8.49 -12.10 -9.47
N ARG A 87 -9.10 -12.51 -10.59
CA ARG A 87 -9.70 -13.86 -10.72
C ARG A 87 -8.66 -14.97 -10.71
N LYS A 88 -7.56 -14.82 -11.46
CA LYS A 88 -6.44 -15.78 -11.45
C LYS A 88 -5.80 -15.87 -10.07
N ILE A 89 -5.70 -14.73 -9.38
CA ILE A 89 -5.26 -14.64 -7.99
C ILE A 89 -6.18 -15.43 -7.08
N ARG A 90 -7.51 -15.25 -7.15
CA ARG A 90 -8.45 -16.02 -6.31
C ARG A 90 -8.31 -17.53 -6.51
N ALA A 91 -8.08 -17.99 -7.74
CA ALA A 91 -7.82 -19.39 -8.04
C ALA A 91 -6.46 -19.87 -7.48
N HIS A 92 -5.38 -19.10 -7.65
CA HIS A 92 -4.05 -19.43 -7.12
C HIS A 92 -4.02 -19.40 -5.58
N ALA A 93 -4.69 -18.43 -4.98
CA ALA A 93 -4.95 -18.31 -3.55
C ALA A 93 -5.57 -19.59 -2.98
N GLN A 94 -6.64 -20.09 -3.61
CA GLN A 94 -7.27 -21.36 -3.23
C GLN A 94 -6.31 -22.54 -3.35
N ALA A 95 -5.49 -22.61 -4.41
CA ALA A 95 -4.50 -23.67 -4.60
C ALA A 95 -3.35 -23.62 -3.57
N ILE A 96 -2.83 -22.43 -3.25
CA ILE A 96 -1.81 -22.24 -2.21
C ILE A 96 -2.35 -22.64 -0.85
N ARG A 97 -3.61 -22.28 -0.55
CA ARG A 97 -4.29 -22.69 0.68
C ARG A 97 -4.44 -24.21 0.76
N ALA A 98 -4.90 -24.84 -0.32
CA ALA A 98 -4.99 -26.30 -0.40
C ALA A 98 -3.60 -26.94 -0.16
N ALA A 99 -2.53 -26.41 -0.75
CA ALA A 99 -1.18 -26.91 -0.54
C ALA A 99 -0.66 -26.70 0.90
N TYR A 100 -0.99 -25.56 1.53
CA TYR A 100 -0.60 -25.29 2.92
C TYR A 100 -1.38 -26.18 3.90
N LEU A 101 -2.68 -26.35 3.69
CA LEU A 101 -3.51 -27.28 4.47
C LEU A 101 -3.05 -28.72 4.29
N PHE A 102 -2.70 -29.13 3.07
CA PHE A 102 -2.15 -30.45 2.79
C PHE A 102 -0.81 -30.67 3.50
N LYS A 103 0.05 -29.63 3.56
CA LYS A 103 1.32 -29.68 4.30
C LYS A 103 1.11 -29.71 5.82
N ALA A 104 0.15 -28.97 6.34
CA ALA A 104 -0.19 -28.96 7.76
C ALA A 104 -0.80 -30.30 8.20
N ALA A 105 -1.71 -30.86 7.40
CA ALA A 105 -2.30 -32.19 7.62
C ALA A 105 -1.26 -33.31 7.50
N GLY A 106 -0.31 -33.20 6.55
CA GLY A 106 0.79 -34.14 6.39
C GLY A 106 1.81 -34.13 7.55
N GLY A 107 1.83 -33.06 8.36
CA GLY A 107 2.64 -33.00 9.59
C GLY A 107 1.99 -33.68 10.81
N GLN A 108 0.70 -34.01 10.75
CA GLN A 108 -0.06 -34.58 11.86
C GLN A 108 -0.57 -36.02 11.61
N GLY A 109 -0.36 -36.59 10.42
CA GLY A 109 -0.90 -37.89 10.03
C GLY A 109 0.14 -39.01 9.90
N GLN A 110 0.62 -39.56 11.02
CA GLN A 110 1.02 -40.98 11.09
C GLN A 110 0.09 -41.67 12.09
N GLY A 111 -1.01 -42.22 11.58
CA GLY A 111 -1.99 -42.93 12.41
C GLY A 111 -3.27 -43.29 11.67
N GLN A 112 -3.27 -44.51 11.10
CA GLN A 112 -4.40 -45.39 10.76
C GLN A 112 -5.46 -44.97 9.72
N GLU A 113 -5.42 -45.70 8.62
CA GLU A 113 -6.50 -45.92 7.64
C GLU A 113 -7.58 -46.87 8.21
N GLN A 114 -8.85 -46.58 7.92
CA GLN A 114 -9.86 -47.46 7.29
C GLN A 114 -11.30 -47.10 7.74
N GLY A 115 -12.22 -47.02 6.77
CA GLY A 115 -13.67 -47.10 6.99
C GLY A 115 -14.53 -46.13 6.15
N GLN A 116 -15.17 -46.65 5.10
CA GLN A 116 -16.25 -46.01 4.34
C GLN A 116 -17.55 -45.95 5.17
N GLU A 117 -18.34 -44.87 5.06
CA GLU A 117 -19.75 -44.90 4.59
C GLU A 117 -20.52 -43.57 4.78
N GLN A 118 -21.34 -43.28 3.77
CA GLN A 118 -22.67 -42.63 3.73
C GLN A 118 -22.94 -41.28 4.40
N VAL A 119 -23.36 -40.34 3.54
CA VAL A 119 -23.94 -39.04 3.85
C VAL A 119 -25.36 -39.22 4.39
N SER A 120 -25.60 -38.78 5.62
CA SER A 120 -26.94 -38.52 6.15
C SER A 120 -26.94 -37.26 7.00
N GLU A 121 -27.88 -36.36 6.73
CA GLU A 121 -28.12 -35.11 7.45
C GLU A 121 -28.49 -35.38 8.91
N THR A 122 -27.65 -34.97 9.87
CA THR A 122 -28.07 -34.39 11.16
C THR A 122 -26.86 -33.93 11.98
N THR A 123 -26.95 -32.71 12.53
CA THR A 123 -26.28 -32.24 13.77
C THR A 123 -24.77 -32.50 13.87
N LYS A 124 -23.92 -31.52 13.51
CA LYS A 124 -22.49 -31.56 13.87
C LYS A 124 -22.33 -31.42 15.40
N PRO A 125 -21.73 -32.39 16.11
CA PRO A 125 -21.33 -32.21 17.49
C PRO A 125 -20.03 -31.39 17.54
N LEU A 126 -19.91 -30.55 18.57
CA LEU A 126 -18.64 -30.00 19.05
C LEU A 126 -17.63 -31.14 19.27
N GLN A 127 -16.45 -31.07 18.64
CA GLN A 127 -15.12 -31.28 19.26
C GLN A 127 -14.02 -31.45 18.21
N THR A 128 -12.97 -30.62 18.31
CA THR A 128 -11.55 -31.01 18.53
C THR A 128 -10.70 -29.72 18.58
N SER A 129 -10.48 -29.16 19.76
CA SER A 129 -9.45 -28.12 19.99
C SER A 129 -8.20 -28.79 20.57
N THR A 130 -7.19 -29.04 19.73
CA THR A 130 -5.89 -29.57 20.16
C THR A 130 -4.92 -28.46 20.61
N GLY A 131 -5.39 -27.47 21.35
CA GLY A 131 -4.56 -26.34 21.81
C GLY A 131 -5.10 -25.64 23.07
N GLU A 132 -4.29 -24.79 23.69
CA GLU A 132 -4.62 -24.01 24.89
C GLU A 132 -5.77 -22.99 24.70
N PHE A 133 -6.19 -22.76 23.46
CA PHE A 133 -7.34 -21.96 23.06
C PHE A 133 -8.49 -22.88 22.64
N ALA A 134 -9.72 -22.52 23.00
CA ALA A 134 -10.91 -23.35 22.78
C ALA A 134 -11.42 -23.29 21.33
N ILE A 135 -10.80 -22.49 20.46
CA ILE A 135 -11.17 -22.31 19.05
C ILE A 135 -9.93 -22.43 18.15
N GLY A 136 -10.08 -23.12 17.02
CA GLY A 136 -8.99 -23.30 16.05
C GLY A 136 -8.87 -22.13 15.05
N PRO A 137 -7.69 -21.97 14.41
CA PRO A 137 -7.47 -20.91 13.42
C PRO A 137 -8.37 -21.04 12.18
N GLU A 138 -8.64 -22.26 11.72
CA GLU A 138 -9.54 -22.52 10.58
C GLU A 138 -10.99 -22.12 10.88
N GLN A 139 -11.46 -22.37 12.11
CA GLN A 139 -12.81 -22.02 12.54
C GLN A 139 -13.00 -20.50 12.65
N LEU A 140 -12.00 -19.80 13.20
CA LEU A 140 -12.01 -18.33 13.22
C LEU A 140 -11.97 -17.75 11.81
N ALA A 141 -11.12 -18.31 10.95
CA ALA A 141 -10.99 -17.86 9.57
C ALA A 141 -12.26 -18.10 8.75
N SER A 142 -13.01 -19.19 8.99
CA SER A 142 -14.28 -19.44 8.30
C SER A 142 -15.35 -18.45 8.73
N ILE A 143 -15.46 -18.15 10.03
CA ILE A 143 -16.42 -17.18 10.58
C ILE A 143 -16.25 -15.81 9.89
N SER A 144 -15.03 -15.29 9.81
CA SER A 144 -14.77 -13.98 9.20
C SER A 144 -14.90 -13.98 7.68
N ARG A 145 -14.51 -15.07 7.01
CA ARG A 145 -14.51 -15.15 5.54
C ARG A 145 -15.90 -15.34 4.95
N GLU A 146 -16.65 -16.27 5.51
CA GLU A 146 -18.00 -16.60 5.03
C GLU A 146 -19.05 -15.61 5.53
N HIS A 147 -18.64 -14.62 6.35
CA HIS A 147 -19.53 -13.70 7.04
C HIS A 147 -20.64 -14.48 7.78
N ASP A 148 -20.26 -15.59 8.41
CA ASP A 148 -21.20 -16.55 8.99
C ASP A 148 -21.68 -16.07 10.37
N ILE A 149 -22.74 -15.28 10.34
CA ILE A 149 -23.42 -14.75 11.52
C ILE A 149 -23.99 -15.89 12.39
N ALA A 150 -24.45 -16.99 11.78
CA ALA A 150 -25.06 -18.09 12.51
C ALA A 150 -24.02 -18.81 13.37
N SER A 151 -22.84 -19.10 12.81
CA SER A 151 -21.71 -19.63 13.58
C SER A 151 -21.26 -18.65 14.66
N LEU A 152 -21.16 -17.35 14.37
CA LEU A 152 -20.80 -16.34 15.37
C LEU A 152 -21.78 -16.34 16.56
N GLN A 153 -23.08 -16.47 16.30
CA GLN A 153 -24.11 -16.57 17.34
C GLN A 153 -24.02 -17.88 18.14
N GLN A 154 -23.70 -19.01 17.49
CA GLN A 154 -23.49 -20.30 18.18
C GLN A 154 -22.37 -20.24 19.21
N TYR A 155 -21.30 -19.48 18.93
CA TYR A 155 -20.20 -19.28 19.87
C TYR A 155 -20.50 -18.26 20.99
N GLY A 156 -21.69 -17.66 21.02
CA GLY A 156 -22.05 -16.63 22.01
C GLY A 156 -21.74 -15.20 21.56
N GLY A 157 -21.65 -14.96 20.25
CA GLY A 157 -21.37 -13.64 19.68
C GLY A 157 -19.92 -13.20 19.89
N VAL A 158 -19.68 -11.89 19.82
CA VAL A 158 -18.34 -11.31 19.99
C VAL A 158 -17.75 -11.61 21.37
N ALA A 159 -18.56 -11.53 22.43
CA ALA A 159 -18.14 -11.86 23.80
C ALA A 159 -17.75 -13.33 23.95
N GLY A 160 -18.51 -14.23 23.31
CA GLY A 160 -18.18 -15.65 23.27
C GLY A 160 -16.85 -15.94 22.58
N VAL A 161 -16.61 -15.34 21.41
CA VAL A 161 -15.32 -15.45 20.70
C VAL A 161 -14.17 -14.88 21.54
N SER A 162 -14.37 -13.76 22.22
CA SER A 162 -13.37 -13.16 23.13
C SER A 162 -12.98 -14.11 24.27
N ASN A 163 -13.97 -14.77 24.87
CA ASN A 163 -13.75 -15.77 25.93
C ASN A 163 -12.98 -17.00 25.41
N LEU A 164 -13.29 -17.47 24.20
CA LEU A 164 -12.57 -18.58 23.57
C LEU A 164 -11.11 -18.22 23.27
N LEU A 165 -10.84 -16.95 22.97
CA LEU A 165 -9.51 -16.39 22.72
C LEU A 165 -8.77 -15.94 23.99
N LYS A 166 -9.40 -16.03 25.18
CA LYS A 166 -8.89 -15.51 26.45
C LYS A 166 -8.41 -14.05 26.32
N THR A 167 -9.25 -13.23 25.69
CA THR A 167 -9.01 -11.80 25.50
C THR A 167 -10.11 -11.02 26.22
N ASP A 168 -9.76 -9.89 26.83
CA ASP A 168 -10.72 -8.94 27.36
C ASP A 168 -11.11 -7.92 26.27
N LEU A 169 -12.41 -7.64 26.12
CA LEU A 169 -12.90 -6.74 25.06
C LEU A 169 -12.51 -5.27 25.28
N GLU A 170 -12.25 -4.86 26.52
CA GLU A 170 -11.87 -3.47 26.87
C GLU A 170 -10.36 -3.32 27.06
N LYS A 171 -9.73 -4.32 27.68
CA LYS A 171 -8.29 -4.31 28.00
C LYS A 171 -7.42 -4.96 26.94
N GLY A 172 -8.02 -5.70 26.00
CA GLY A 172 -7.28 -6.46 24.99
C GLY A 172 -6.51 -7.63 25.60
N VAL A 173 -5.40 -7.99 24.98
CA VAL A 173 -4.49 -9.04 25.47
C VAL A 173 -3.55 -8.49 26.53
N ASP A 174 -3.10 -9.31 27.48
CA ASP A 174 -2.25 -8.85 28.60
C ASP A 174 -0.90 -8.27 28.14
N GLY A 175 -0.45 -8.61 26.93
CA GLY A 175 0.75 -8.03 26.30
C GLY A 175 2.07 -8.63 26.80
N ASP A 176 2.03 -9.68 27.62
CA ASP A 176 3.22 -10.45 28.00
C ASP A 176 3.82 -11.16 26.78
N ASP A 177 5.15 -11.11 26.63
CA ASP A 177 5.87 -11.70 25.50
C ASP A 177 5.59 -13.21 25.38
N ALA A 178 5.42 -13.90 26.52
CA ALA A 178 5.04 -15.31 26.53
C ALA A 178 3.63 -15.52 25.95
N ASP A 179 2.66 -14.65 26.24
CA ASP A 179 1.32 -14.74 25.67
C ASP A 179 1.31 -14.47 24.16
N LEU A 180 2.03 -13.43 23.74
CA LEU A 180 2.17 -13.08 22.33
C LEU A 180 2.83 -14.20 21.51
N LEU A 181 3.87 -14.84 22.05
CA LEU A 181 4.52 -16.00 21.41
C LEU A 181 3.57 -17.20 21.31
N ARG A 182 2.78 -17.47 22.36
CA ARG A 182 1.77 -18.55 22.34
C ARG A 182 0.72 -18.32 21.26
N ARG A 183 0.17 -17.10 21.16
CA ARG A 183 -0.80 -16.72 20.12
C ARG A 183 -0.20 -16.83 18.72
N ARG A 184 1.06 -16.39 18.55
CA ARG A 184 1.77 -16.50 17.26
C ARG A 184 2.00 -17.96 16.85
N ASN A 185 2.24 -18.85 17.82
CA ASN A 185 2.38 -20.29 17.56
C ASN A 185 1.04 -20.96 17.22
N ALA A 186 -0.06 -20.55 17.87
CA ALA A 186 -1.38 -21.12 17.66
C ALA A 186 -2.08 -20.62 16.38
N PHE A 187 -2.01 -19.33 16.09
CA PHE A 187 -2.76 -18.67 15.02
C PHE A 187 -1.91 -18.15 13.86
N GLY A 188 -0.58 -18.18 14.01
CA GLY A 188 0.37 -17.66 13.03
C GLY A 188 0.76 -16.20 13.28
N SER A 189 1.66 -15.69 12.44
CA SER A 189 2.09 -14.28 12.45
C SER A 189 1.37 -13.48 11.36
N ASN A 190 1.24 -12.16 11.55
CA ASN A 190 0.68 -11.26 10.54
C ASN A 190 1.67 -10.98 9.39
N ASN A 191 2.17 -12.05 8.76
CA ASN A 191 3.05 -11.99 7.60
C ASN A 191 2.55 -12.99 6.54
N TYR A 192 2.76 -12.67 5.28
CA TYR A 192 2.41 -13.55 4.16
C TYR A 192 3.69 -14.11 3.52
N PRO A 193 3.67 -15.38 3.07
CA PRO A 193 4.84 -16.05 2.55
C PRO A 193 5.38 -15.30 1.34
N ARG A 194 6.64 -14.89 1.45
CA ARG A 194 7.35 -14.18 0.38
C ARG A 194 7.94 -15.21 -0.58
N LYS A 195 7.98 -14.90 -1.88
CA LYS A 195 8.90 -15.62 -2.78
C LYS A 195 10.30 -15.49 -2.19
N LYS A 196 10.99 -16.62 -2.00
CA LYS A 196 12.39 -16.60 -1.57
C LYS A 196 13.17 -15.73 -2.57
N GLY A 197 14.05 -14.87 -2.06
CA GLY A 197 14.92 -14.06 -2.91
C GLY A 197 15.70 -14.95 -3.87
N ARG A 198 15.97 -14.45 -5.08
CA ARG A 198 16.78 -15.17 -6.07
C ARG A 198 18.16 -15.45 -5.48
N SER A 199 18.66 -16.67 -5.68
CA SER A 199 20.02 -17.03 -5.25
C SER A 199 21.06 -16.40 -6.17
N PHE A 200 22.28 -16.23 -5.66
CA PHE A 200 23.41 -15.74 -6.47
C PHE A 200 23.62 -16.57 -7.75
N LEU A 201 23.46 -17.90 -7.67
CA LEU A 201 23.59 -18.79 -8.83
C LEU A 201 22.51 -18.52 -9.89
N MET A 202 21.32 -18.11 -9.47
CA MET A 202 20.27 -17.74 -10.41
C MET A 202 20.59 -16.44 -11.15
N PHE A 203 21.21 -15.46 -10.47
CA PHE A 203 21.74 -14.26 -11.15
C PHE A 203 22.86 -14.59 -12.13
N MET A 204 23.76 -15.51 -11.77
CA MET A 204 24.80 -15.99 -12.68
C MET A 204 24.21 -16.68 -13.91
N TRP A 205 23.17 -17.50 -13.73
CA TRP A 205 22.45 -18.15 -14.84
C TRP A 205 21.69 -17.15 -15.71
N ASP A 206 21.07 -16.15 -15.12
CA ASP A 206 20.38 -15.09 -15.86
C ASP A 206 21.37 -14.22 -16.65
N ALA A 207 22.55 -13.90 -16.09
CA ALA A 207 23.63 -13.22 -16.82
C ALA A 207 24.13 -14.03 -18.02
N CYS A 208 24.21 -15.36 -17.92
CA CYS A 208 24.58 -16.22 -19.06
C CYS A 208 23.58 -16.21 -20.22
N LYS A 209 22.34 -15.74 -20.02
CA LYS A 209 21.32 -15.67 -21.09
C LYS A 209 21.38 -14.40 -21.92
N ASP A 210 22.22 -13.44 -21.54
CA ASP A 210 22.33 -12.21 -22.31
C ASP A 210 22.85 -12.53 -23.73
N LEU A 211 22.17 -11.98 -24.75
CA LEU A 211 22.41 -12.32 -26.15
C LEU A 211 23.87 -12.04 -26.56
N THR A 212 24.45 -10.95 -26.05
CA THR A 212 25.83 -10.55 -26.32
C THR A 212 26.84 -11.50 -25.67
N LEU A 213 26.63 -11.86 -24.40
CA LEU A 213 27.46 -12.85 -23.69
C LEU A 213 27.32 -14.24 -24.31
N VAL A 214 26.14 -14.61 -24.80
CA VAL A 214 25.93 -15.84 -25.57
C VAL A 214 26.74 -15.83 -26.86
N ILE A 215 26.74 -14.73 -27.63
CA ILE A 215 27.57 -14.60 -28.84
C ILE A 215 29.06 -14.76 -28.51
N LEU A 216 29.52 -14.13 -27.41
CA LEU A 216 30.89 -14.26 -26.92
C LEU A 216 31.24 -15.68 -26.46
N MET A 217 30.34 -16.37 -25.78
CA MET A 217 30.54 -17.77 -25.38
C MET A 217 30.65 -18.69 -26.60
N VAL A 218 29.82 -18.45 -27.62
CA VAL A 218 29.89 -19.18 -28.90
C VAL A 218 31.21 -18.90 -29.62
N ALA A 219 31.66 -17.64 -29.64
CA ALA A 219 32.94 -17.26 -30.24
C ALA A 219 34.13 -17.87 -29.46
N ALA A 220 34.10 -17.85 -28.13
CA ALA A 220 35.12 -18.49 -27.29
C ALA A 220 35.19 -20.00 -27.53
N ALA A 221 34.03 -20.67 -27.62
CA ALA A 221 33.96 -22.10 -27.92
C ALA A 221 34.48 -22.42 -29.33
N ALA A 222 34.13 -21.61 -30.33
CA ALA A 222 34.62 -21.77 -31.70
C ALA A 222 36.14 -21.56 -31.78
N SER A 223 36.67 -20.47 -31.20
CA SER A 223 38.11 -20.18 -31.17
C SER A 223 38.89 -21.24 -30.40
N LEU A 224 38.34 -21.78 -29.30
CA LEU A 224 38.98 -22.85 -28.53
C LEU A 224 39.03 -24.17 -29.33
N ALA A 225 37.93 -24.56 -29.98
CA ALA A 225 37.87 -25.79 -30.76
C ALA A 225 38.83 -25.76 -31.96
N LEU A 226 38.97 -24.60 -32.60
CA LEU A 226 39.81 -24.41 -33.77
C LEU A 226 41.28 -24.23 -33.41
N GLY A 227 41.57 -23.47 -32.35
CA GLY A 227 42.94 -23.33 -31.84
C GLY A 227 43.53 -24.67 -31.46
N ILE A 228 42.78 -25.51 -30.73
CA ILE A 228 43.22 -26.88 -30.40
C ILE A 228 43.43 -27.75 -31.66
N LYS A 229 42.64 -27.54 -32.71
CA LYS A 229 42.74 -28.29 -33.96
C LYS A 229 43.93 -27.85 -34.83
N SER A 230 44.25 -26.55 -34.85
CA SER A 230 45.28 -25.97 -35.73
C SER A 230 46.67 -25.97 -35.08
N GLU A 231 46.77 -25.59 -33.80
CA GLU A 231 48.03 -25.38 -33.07
C GLU A 231 48.28 -26.46 -32.00
N GLY A 232 47.36 -27.43 -31.89
CA GLY A 232 47.44 -28.53 -30.92
C GLY A 232 47.05 -28.12 -29.49
N ILE A 233 46.94 -29.12 -28.60
CA ILE A 233 46.43 -28.94 -27.23
C ILE A 233 47.35 -28.05 -26.36
N LYS A 234 48.65 -27.97 -26.67
CA LYS A 234 49.62 -27.25 -25.82
C LYS A 234 49.58 -25.73 -25.98
N GLU A 235 49.39 -25.23 -27.19
CA GLU A 235 49.44 -23.78 -27.49
C GLU A 235 48.11 -23.24 -28.02
N GLY A 236 47.32 -24.04 -28.72
CA GLY A 236 46.07 -23.60 -29.33
C GLY A 236 44.92 -23.30 -28.36
N TRP A 237 45.08 -23.55 -27.06
CA TRP A 237 44.05 -23.24 -26.06
C TRP A 237 44.11 -21.79 -25.57
N TYR A 238 45.22 -21.08 -25.78
CA TYR A 238 45.44 -19.75 -25.20
C TYR A 238 44.44 -18.71 -25.68
N ASP A 239 44.13 -18.67 -26.98
CA ASP A 239 43.27 -17.65 -27.58
C ASP A 239 41.80 -17.81 -27.14
N GLY A 240 41.23 -19.01 -27.32
CA GLY A 240 39.88 -19.33 -26.84
C GLY A 240 39.75 -19.32 -25.31
N GLY A 241 40.79 -19.78 -24.60
CA GLY A 241 40.83 -19.80 -23.14
C GLY A 241 40.85 -18.40 -22.52
N SER A 242 41.56 -17.45 -23.13
CA SER A 242 41.60 -16.05 -22.69
C SER A 242 40.24 -15.37 -22.83
N ILE A 243 39.55 -15.60 -23.95
CA ILE A 243 38.20 -15.08 -24.18
C ILE A 243 37.22 -15.71 -23.18
N ALA A 244 37.28 -17.03 -22.98
CA ALA A 244 36.42 -17.72 -22.02
C ALA A 244 36.64 -17.21 -20.58
N PHE A 245 37.89 -16.99 -20.16
CA PHE A 245 38.20 -16.43 -18.85
C PHE A 245 37.65 -15.01 -18.67
N ALA A 246 37.81 -14.15 -19.68
CA ALA A 246 37.27 -12.79 -19.66
C ALA A 246 35.72 -12.79 -19.55
N VAL A 247 35.05 -13.66 -20.31
CA VAL A 247 33.58 -13.79 -20.26
C VAL A 247 33.11 -14.28 -18.89
N ILE A 248 33.79 -15.26 -18.29
CA ILE A 248 33.48 -15.74 -16.93
C ILE A 248 33.64 -14.61 -15.91
N LEU A 249 34.73 -13.83 -16.01
CA LEU A 249 34.97 -12.70 -15.11
C LEU A 249 33.83 -11.67 -15.21
N VAL A 250 33.43 -11.31 -16.44
CA VAL A 250 32.30 -10.39 -16.68
C VAL A 250 31.02 -10.93 -16.08
N ILE A 251 30.66 -12.20 -16.33
CA ILE A 251 29.45 -12.84 -15.77
C ILE A 251 29.46 -12.78 -14.24
N VAL A 252 30.59 -13.09 -13.60
CA VAL A 252 30.71 -13.06 -12.14
C VAL A 252 30.57 -11.64 -11.60
N VAL A 253 31.22 -10.64 -12.21
CA VAL A 253 31.13 -9.24 -11.79
C VAL A 253 29.70 -8.72 -11.94
N THR A 254 29.05 -9.01 -13.06
CA THR A 254 27.65 -8.64 -13.31
C THR A 254 26.72 -9.32 -12.29
N ALA A 255 26.86 -10.62 -12.07
CA ALA A 255 26.05 -11.35 -11.09
C ALA A 255 26.25 -10.84 -9.66
N VAL A 256 27.48 -10.49 -9.25
CA VAL A 256 27.76 -9.91 -7.94
C VAL A 256 27.10 -8.53 -7.79
N SER A 257 27.16 -7.71 -8.83
CA SER A 257 26.53 -6.39 -8.85
C SER A 257 25.01 -6.50 -8.71
N ASP A 258 24.37 -7.32 -9.55
CA ASP A 258 22.92 -7.53 -9.55
C ASP A 258 22.42 -8.16 -8.24
N TYR A 259 23.19 -9.10 -7.69
CA TYR A 259 22.86 -9.71 -6.41
C TYR A 259 22.89 -8.68 -5.28
N LYS A 260 23.94 -7.85 -5.20
CA LYS A 260 24.03 -6.75 -4.22
C LYS A 260 22.89 -5.75 -4.37
N GLN A 261 22.52 -5.40 -5.60
CA GLN A 261 21.39 -4.52 -5.89
C GLN A 261 20.07 -5.12 -5.40
N SER A 262 19.84 -6.42 -5.64
CA SER A 262 18.62 -7.11 -5.20
C SER A 262 18.47 -7.16 -3.67
N LEU A 263 19.59 -7.32 -2.95
CA LEU A 263 19.62 -7.30 -1.48
C LEU A 263 19.23 -5.92 -0.95
N GLN A 264 19.85 -4.86 -1.48
CA GLN A 264 19.53 -3.49 -1.07
C GLN A 264 18.05 -3.17 -1.32
N PHE A 265 17.51 -3.56 -2.47
CA PHE A 265 16.10 -3.36 -2.79
C PHE A 265 15.17 -4.12 -1.84
N ARG A 266 15.55 -5.34 -1.43
CA ARG A 266 14.78 -6.15 -0.47
C ARG A 266 14.70 -5.47 0.89
N ASP A 267 15.82 -4.97 1.40
CA ASP A 267 15.89 -4.33 2.71
C ASP A 267 15.07 -3.01 2.71
N LEU A 268 15.14 -2.21 1.64
CA LEU A 268 14.30 -1.02 1.46
C LEU A 268 12.80 -1.35 1.44
N ASN A 269 12.42 -2.44 0.77
CA ASN A 269 11.04 -2.90 0.69
C ASN A 269 10.51 -3.47 2.01
N GLU A 270 11.39 -4.00 2.86
CA GLU A 270 11.02 -4.47 4.20
C GLU A 270 10.60 -3.29 5.09
N GLU A 271 11.41 -2.23 5.12
CA GLU A 271 11.10 -1.03 5.89
C GLU A 271 9.81 -0.35 5.41
N LYS A 272 9.61 -0.26 4.09
CA LYS A 272 8.37 0.27 3.47
C LYS A 272 7.10 -0.42 3.94
N ARG A 273 7.18 -1.71 4.27
CA ARG A 273 6.02 -2.53 4.63
C ARG A 273 5.78 -2.58 6.14
N ASN A 274 6.73 -2.09 6.94
CA ASN A 274 6.58 -1.96 8.38
C ASN A 274 5.74 -0.72 8.72
N ILE A 275 4.42 -0.91 8.79
CA ILE A 275 3.47 0.13 9.19
C ILE A 275 3.25 0.03 10.70
N HIS A 276 3.25 1.16 11.39
CA HIS A 276 2.94 1.21 12.82
C HIS A 276 1.45 1.51 13.01
N LEU A 277 0.82 0.86 13.99
CA LEU A 277 -0.57 1.08 14.35
C LEU A 277 -0.78 0.99 15.87
N GLU A 278 -1.85 1.61 16.35
CA GLU A 278 -2.23 1.60 17.75
C GLU A 278 -3.11 0.38 18.07
N VAL A 279 -2.78 -0.35 19.13
CA VAL A 279 -3.56 -1.47 19.67
C VAL A 279 -3.77 -1.31 21.17
N VAL A 280 -4.81 -1.95 21.71
CA VAL A 280 -5.07 -2.00 23.16
C VAL A 280 -4.52 -3.33 23.71
N ARG A 281 -3.55 -3.25 24.62
CA ARG A 281 -2.98 -4.39 25.36
C ARG A 281 -2.85 -4.05 26.84
N GLY A 282 -3.32 -4.92 27.74
CA GLY A 282 -3.31 -4.71 29.18
C GLY A 282 -4.08 -3.47 29.64
N GLY A 283 -5.06 -3.00 28.86
CA GLY A 283 -5.79 -1.75 29.10
C GLY A 283 -5.03 -0.49 28.69
N ARG A 284 -3.82 -0.60 28.13
CA ARG A 284 -3.02 0.51 27.61
C ARG A 284 -3.05 0.51 26.09
N ARG A 285 -3.10 1.70 25.49
CA ARG A 285 -2.90 1.85 24.04
C ARG A 285 -1.42 1.91 23.73
N VAL A 286 -0.95 1.00 22.88
CA VAL A 286 0.47 0.83 22.52
C VAL A 286 0.59 0.86 21.00
N GLU A 287 1.60 1.58 20.50
CA GLU A 287 1.94 1.58 19.09
C GLU A 287 2.84 0.38 18.78
N ILE A 288 2.42 -0.47 17.84
CA ILE A 288 3.14 -1.68 17.44
C ILE A 288 3.32 -1.74 15.92
N SER A 289 4.29 -2.54 15.47
CA SER A 289 4.39 -2.92 14.07
C SER A 289 3.20 -3.78 13.64
N ILE A 290 2.76 -3.61 12.39
CA ILE A 290 1.78 -4.49 11.74
C ILE A 290 2.18 -5.97 11.76
N TYR A 291 3.48 -6.29 11.83
CA TYR A 291 3.98 -7.66 11.88
C TYR A 291 3.84 -8.32 13.26
N ASP A 292 3.71 -7.52 14.31
CA ASP A 292 3.56 -7.97 15.70
C ASP A 292 2.10 -8.04 16.15
N LEU A 293 1.17 -7.81 15.21
CA LEU A 293 -0.25 -8.00 15.41
C LEU A 293 -0.59 -9.50 15.55
N VAL A 294 -1.39 -9.83 16.56
CA VAL A 294 -1.80 -11.20 16.88
C VAL A 294 -3.32 -11.34 16.97
N VAL A 295 -3.81 -12.58 16.87
CA VAL A 295 -5.24 -12.88 17.06
C VAL A 295 -5.65 -12.59 18.51
N GLY A 296 -6.77 -11.90 18.66
CA GLY A 296 -7.27 -11.41 19.94
C GLY A 296 -6.77 -10.02 20.32
N ASP A 297 -5.92 -9.36 19.52
CA ASP A 297 -5.66 -7.93 19.75
C ASP A 297 -6.96 -7.12 19.56
N VAL A 298 -7.08 -6.04 20.34
CA VAL A 298 -8.18 -5.07 20.21
C VAL A 298 -7.64 -3.80 19.57
N ILE A 299 -8.26 -3.39 18.46
CA ILE A 299 -7.78 -2.27 17.64
C ILE A 299 -8.83 -1.16 17.63
N PRO A 300 -8.50 0.06 18.10
CA PRO A 300 -9.35 1.22 17.90
C PRO A 300 -9.23 1.69 16.44
N LEU A 301 -10.36 1.75 15.75
CA LEU A 301 -10.48 2.18 14.36
C LEU A 301 -11.15 3.57 14.29
N ASN A 302 -10.45 4.51 13.67
CA ASN A 302 -10.94 5.86 13.38
C ASN A 302 -11.02 6.09 11.87
N ILE A 303 -11.75 7.13 11.47
CA ILE A 303 -11.86 7.57 10.07
C ILE A 303 -10.48 7.68 9.41
N GLY A 304 -10.35 7.08 8.23
CA GLY A 304 -9.11 7.06 7.44
C GLY A 304 -8.12 5.95 7.81
N ASN A 305 -8.33 5.21 8.91
CA ASN A 305 -7.48 4.06 9.22
C ASN A 305 -7.69 2.93 8.21
N GLN A 306 -6.61 2.21 7.92
CA GLN A 306 -6.67 0.96 7.17
C GLN A 306 -6.85 -0.19 8.16
N VAL A 307 -7.78 -1.10 7.85
CA VAL A 307 -8.00 -2.30 8.65
C VAL A 307 -6.80 -3.24 8.46
N PRO A 308 -6.02 -3.56 9.51
CA PRO A 308 -4.73 -4.23 9.39
C PRO A 308 -4.84 -5.75 9.23
N ALA A 309 -5.91 -6.36 9.74
CA ALA A 309 -6.15 -7.79 9.78
C ALA A 309 -7.66 -8.06 9.70
N ASP A 310 -8.07 -9.32 9.50
CA ASP A 310 -9.50 -9.65 9.51
C ASP A 310 -9.98 -9.70 10.97
N GLY A 311 -11.20 -9.22 11.20
CA GLY A 311 -11.73 -9.11 12.56
C GLY A 311 -13.23 -8.86 12.61
N ILE A 312 -13.72 -8.72 13.84
CA ILE A 312 -15.11 -8.43 14.14
C ILE A 312 -15.23 -7.15 14.96
N VAL A 313 -16.26 -6.35 14.68
CA VAL A 313 -16.59 -5.14 15.45
C VAL A 313 -17.05 -5.54 16.85
N ILE A 314 -16.42 -4.96 17.86
CA ILE A 314 -16.83 -5.08 19.26
C ILE A 314 -17.89 -4.02 19.57
N SER A 315 -17.53 -2.75 19.34
CA SER A 315 -18.40 -1.60 19.51
C SER A 315 -18.10 -0.57 18.43
N GLY A 316 -19.10 0.20 18.03
CA GLY A 316 -18.89 1.23 17.02
C GLY A 316 -20.06 2.21 16.92
N HIS A 317 -19.74 3.42 16.50
CA HIS A 317 -20.70 4.50 16.30
C HIS A 317 -20.67 4.89 14.82
N SER A 318 -21.74 4.51 14.11
CA SER A 318 -21.93 4.70 12.66
C SER A 318 -20.72 4.28 11.81
N LEU A 319 -20.06 3.19 12.19
CA LEU A 319 -18.86 2.71 11.51
C LEU A 319 -19.18 2.30 10.07
N SER A 320 -18.48 2.90 9.13
CA SER A 320 -18.66 2.70 7.70
C SER A 320 -17.31 2.42 7.05
N ILE A 321 -17.21 1.33 6.29
CA ILE A 321 -15.96 0.87 5.67
C ILE A 321 -16.08 0.92 4.15
N ASP A 322 -15.05 1.44 3.50
CA ASP A 322 -14.83 1.35 2.06
C ASP A 322 -14.17 0.02 1.72
N GLU A 323 -14.93 -0.88 1.09
CA GLU A 323 -14.51 -2.22 0.70
C GLU A 323 -13.89 -2.26 -0.72
N SER A 324 -13.72 -1.10 -1.38
CA SER A 324 -13.23 -1.00 -2.76
C SER A 324 -11.86 -1.63 -2.99
N SER A 325 -11.02 -1.66 -1.97
CA SER A 325 -9.68 -2.28 -2.06
C SER A 325 -9.75 -3.79 -2.21
N MET A 326 -10.82 -4.43 -1.73
CA MET A 326 -11.03 -5.88 -1.78
C MET A 326 -11.98 -6.32 -2.88
N THR A 327 -13.13 -5.65 -2.99
CA THR A 327 -14.19 -6.02 -3.95
C THR A 327 -13.93 -5.42 -5.34
N GLY A 328 -13.17 -4.32 -5.40
CA GLY A 328 -13.02 -3.50 -6.61
C GLY A 328 -14.24 -2.63 -6.91
N GLU A 329 -15.26 -2.63 -6.05
CA GLU A 329 -16.47 -1.82 -6.17
C GLU A 329 -16.46 -0.73 -5.10
N SER A 330 -16.73 0.52 -5.48
CA SER A 330 -16.77 1.67 -4.55
C SER A 330 -18.03 1.69 -3.70
N LYS A 331 -18.31 0.59 -2.99
CA LYS A 331 -19.45 0.48 -2.07
C LYS A 331 -18.98 0.71 -0.64
N ILE A 332 -19.64 1.65 0.04
CA ILE A 332 -19.48 1.88 1.47
C ILE A 332 -20.41 0.90 2.21
N ALA A 333 -19.85 0.08 3.09
CA ALA A 333 -20.57 -0.88 3.91
C ALA A 333 -20.66 -0.38 5.35
N HIS A 334 -21.89 -0.24 5.86
CA HIS A 334 -22.12 0.03 7.28
C HIS A 334 -21.90 -1.24 8.09
N LYS A 335 -21.17 -1.09 9.21
CA LYS A 335 -20.78 -2.17 10.10
C LYS A 335 -21.41 -1.96 11.46
N ASP A 336 -22.20 -2.93 11.88
CA ASP A 336 -22.96 -2.94 13.12
C ASP A 336 -22.97 -4.37 13.71
N SER A 337 -23.76 -4.61 14.75
CA SER A 337 -23.89 -5.94 15.34
C SER A 337 -24.52 -6.98 14.40
N LYS A 338 -25.21 -6.55 13.32
CA LYS A 338 -25.80 -7.44 12.31
C LYS A 338 -24.78 -7.81 11.23
N ASN A 339 -23.87 -6.90 10.90
CA ASN A 339 -22.75 -7.13 9.99
C ASN A 339 -21.41 -6.71 10.63
N PRO A 340 -20.90 -7.50 11.59
CA PRO A 340 -19.73 -7.10 12.37
C PRO A 340 -18.40 -7.37 11.67
N PHE A 341 -18.39 -7.97 10.47
CA PHE A 341 -17.16 -8.44 9.85
C PHE A 341 -16.37 -7.32 9.17
N LEU A 342 -15.08 -7.28 9.44
CA LEU A 342 -14.14 -6.32 8.88
C LEU A 342 -13.02 -7.07 8.18
N MET A 343 -12.69 -6.62 6.98
CA MET A 343 -11.70 -7.24 6.11
C MET A 343 -10.42 -6.42 6.09
N SER A 344 -9.27 -7.12 6.19
CA SER A 344 -7.95 -6.54 6.05
C SER A 344 -7.81 -5.82 4.71
N GLY A 345 -7.11 -4.69 4.71
CA GLY A 345 -6.86 -3.88 3.52
C GLY A 345 -7.94 -2.84 3.21
N CYS A 346 -9.16 -2.99 3.74
CA CYS A 346 -10.23 -2.01 3.63
C CYS A 346 -9.95 -0.74 4.46
N LYS A 347 -10.63 0.37 4.16
CA LYS A 347 -10.42 1.66 4.83
C LYS A 347 -11.68 2.12 5.54
N VAL A 348 -11.51 2.72 6.72
CA VAL A 348 -12.63 3.33 7.45
C VAL A 348 -13.03 4.62 6.74
N ALA A 349 -14.25 4.65 6.21
CA ALA A 349 -14.80 5.78 5.47
C ALA A 349 -15.44 6.81 6.41
N ASP A 350 -16.22 6.35 7.40
CA ASP A 350 -16.87 7.21 8.38
C ASP A 350 -17.07 6.49 9.72
N GLY A 351 -17.29 7.26 10.79
CA GLY A 351 -17.52 6.75 12.14
C GLY A 351 -16.26 6.28 12.88
N SER A 352 -16.47 5.63 14.01
CA SER A 352 -15.40 5.09 14.85
C SER A 352 -15.85 3.79 15.49
N GLY A 353 -14.92 2.90 15.79
CA GLY A 353 -15.24 1.65 16.48
C GLY A 353 -14.01 0.93 17.01
N THR A 354 -14.25 -0.17 17.70
CA THR A 354 -13.24 -1.09 18.20
C THR A 354 -13.43 -2.43 17.54
N MET A 355 -12.31 -3.05 17.20
CA MET A 355 -12.24 -4.30 16.46
C MET A 355 -11.51 -5.34 17.29
N LEU A 356 -12.01 -6.58 17.29
CA LEU A 356 -11.30 -7.76 17.75
C LEU A 356 -10.68 -8.47 16.55
N VAL A 357 -9.37 -8.73 16.59
CA VAL A 357 -8.66 -9.46 15.52
C VAL A 357 -9.01 -10.94 15.58
N THR A 358 -9.54 -11.49 14.49
CA THR A 358 -9.91 -12.91 14.37
C THR A 358 -8.95 -13.69 13.48
N GLY A 359 -8.31 -13.05 12.51
CA GLY A 359 -7.39 -13.70 11.58
C GLY A 359 -6.24 -12.78 11.17
N VAL A 360 -5.02 -13.33 11.09
CA VAL A 360 -3.80 -12.61 10.70
C VAL A 360 -3.06 -13.31 9.57
N GLY A 361 -2.23 -12.57 8.82
CA GLY A 361 -1.35 -13.12 7.80
C GLY A 361 -2.11 -13.84 6.70
N ILE A 362 -1.69 -15.06 6.35
CA ILE A 362 -2.31 -15.87 5.28
C ILE A 362 -3.74 -16.34 5.60
N ASN A 363 -4.15 -16.25 6.87
CA ASN A 363 -5.51 -16.61 7.27
C ASN A 363 -6.53 -15.53 6.87
N THR A 364 -6.06 -14.33 6.52
CA THR A 364 -6.90 -13.23 6.01
C THR A 364 -7.10 -13.31 4.51
N GLU A 365 -8.22 -12.75 4.01
CA GLU A 365 -8.44 -12.66 2.56
C GLU A 365 -7.39 -11.79 1.87
N TRP A 366 -7.02 -10.66 2.47
CA TRP A 366 -6.00 -9.75 1.94
C TRP A 366 -4.62 -10.40 1.92
N GLY A 367 -4.23 -11.11 2.97
CA GLY A 367 -2.94 -11.81 3.02
C GLY A 367 -2.82 -12.87 1.93
N LEU A 368 -3.91 -13.57 1.63
CA LEU A 368 -3.98 -14.55 0.56
C LEU A 368 -3.93 -13.90 -0.83
N LEU A 369 -4.62 -12.78 -1.01
CA LEU A 369 -4.55 -11.94 -2.20
C LEU A 369 -3.10 -11.45 -2.43
N MET A 370 -2.46 -10.92 -1.39
CA MET A 370 -1.12 -10.35 -1.45
C MET A 370 -0.01 -11.40 -1.66
N ALA A 371 -0.18 -12.61 -1.09
CA ALA A 371 0.69 -13.75 -1.39
C ALA A 371 0.64 -14.14 -2.89
N SER A 372 -0.49 -13.89 -3.54
CA SER A 372 -0.68 -14.17 -4.98
C SER A 372 -0.24 -13.01 -5.87
N ILE A 373 -0.35 -11.75 -5.41
CA ILE A 373 0.11 -10.51 -6.09
C ILE A 373 1.63 -10.29 -5.89
N SER A 374 2.41 -11.31 -5.51
CA SER A 374 3.84 -11.17 -5.20
C SER A 374 4.76 -10.88 -6.41
N GLU A 375 4.28 -10.15 -7.40
CA GLU A 375 5.07 -9.50 -8.42
C GLU A 375 5.14 -8.01 -8.08
N ASP A 376 6.27 -7.61 -7.49
CA ASP A 376 6.77 -6.25 -7.67
C ASP A 376 6.95 -6.12 -9.18
N THR A 377 5.95 -5.58 -9.87
CA THR A 377 6.06 -5.23 -11.29
C THR A 377 7.28 -4.33 -11.35
N GLY A 378 8.40 -4.85 -11.84
CA GLY A 378 9.66 -4.14 -11.99
C GLY A 378 9.48 -3.00 -12.99
N GLU A 379 8.76 -1.96 -12.59
CA GLU A 379 8.49 -0.77 -13.37
C GLU A 379 9.86 -0.11 -13.60
N GLU A 380 10.36 -0.22 -14.83
CA GLU A 380 11.59 0.45 -15.25
C GLU A 380 11.42 1.97 -15.09
N THR A 381 12.51 2.66 -14.74
CA THR A 381 12.46 4.13 -14.61
C THR A 381 12.41 4.79 -15.99
N PRO A 382 11.85 6.01 -16.12
CA PRO A 382 11.83 6.71 -17.40
C PRO A 382 13.23 6.90 -18.03
N LEU A 383 14.27 7.13 -17.22
CA LEU A 383 15.66 7.20 -17.67
C LEU A 383 16.14 5.84 -18.17
N GLN A 384 15.83 4.74 -17.47
CA GLN A 384 16.17 3.39 -17.90
C GLN A 384 15.56 3.07 -19.26
N VAL A 385 14.29 3.41 -19.49
CA VAL A 385 13.61 3.21 -20.78
C VAL A 385 14.31 4.01 -21.90
N ARG A 386 14.68 5.27 -21.64
CA ARG A 386 15.39 6.11 -22.63
C ARG A 386 16.79 5.59 -22.93
N LEU A 387 17.51 5.17 -21.89
CA LEU A 387 18.86 4.64 -22.00
C LEU A 387 18.89 3.28 -22.70
N ASN A 388 17.91 2.41 -22.45
CA ASN A 388 17.70 1.19 -23.21
C ASN A 388 17.46 1.50 -24.70
N GLY A 389 16.70 2.55 -25.01
CA GLY A 389 16.53 3.04 -26.38
C GLY A 389 17.86 3.47 -27.04
N VAL A 390 18.68 4.24 -26.33
CA VAL A 390 20.01 4.66 -26.81
C VAL A 390 20.95 3.46 -26.98
N ALA A 391 21.01 2.55 -26.02
CA ALA A 391 21.82 1.34 -26.08
C ALA A 391 21.42 0.46 -27.28
N THR A 392 20.12 0.31 -27.53
CA THR A 392 19.60 -0.43 -28.69
C THR A 392 20.01 0.24 -29.99
N PHE A 393 19.92 1.58 -30.07
CA PHE A 393 20.35 2.33 -31.25
C PHE A 393 21.85 2.16 -31.53
N ILE A 394 22.69 2.32 -30.50
CA ILE A 394 24.15 2.10 -30.61
C ILE A 394 24.44 0.65 -31.01
N GLY A 395 23.73 -0.32 -30.44
CA GLY A 395 23.85 -1.74 -30.80
C GLY A 395 23.51 -2.03 -32.25
N ILE A 396 22.46 -1.42 -32.81
CA ILE A 396 22.09 -1.54 -34.23
C ILE A 396 23.19 -0.95 -35.12
N VAL A 397 23.68 0.25 -34.80
CA VAL A 397 24.79 0.89 -35.55
C VAL A 397 26.05 0.02 -35.47
N GLY A 398 26.41 -0.48 -34.28
CA GLY A 398 27.53 -1.38 -34.09
C GLY A 398 27.41 -2.67 -34.90
N LEU A 399 26.22 -3.29 -34.90
CA LEU A 399 25.96 -4.51 -35.67
C LEU A 399 26.05 -4.27 -37.18
N THR A 400 25.48 -3.16 -37.67
CA THR A 400 25.57 -2.82 -39.11
C THR A 400 27.01 -2.60 -39.55
N VAL A 401 27.81 -1.86 -38.77
CA VAL A 401 29.24 -1.67 -39.04
C VAL A 401 30.00 -3.00 -39.00
N ALA A 402 29.74 -3.85 -38.00
CA ALA A 402 30.38 -5.17 -37.88
C ALA A 402 30.09 -6.06 -39.09
N VAL A 403 28.84 -6.10 -39.57
CA VAL A 403 28.44 -6.86 -40.77
C VAL A 403 29.11 -6.29 -42.02
N ILE A 404 29.17 -4.97 -42.18
CA ILE A 404 29.86 -4.33 -43.32
C ILE A 404 31.35 -4.70 -43.32
N VAL A 405 32.02 -4.57 -42.17
CA VAL A 405 33.44 -4.93 -42.01
C VAL A 405 33.66 -6.42 -42.29
N LEU A 406 32.78 -7.28 -41.79
CA LEU A 406 32.83 -8.72 -42.06
C LEU A 406 32.76 -9.02 -43.57
N ILE A 407 31.81 -8.41 -44.28
CA ILE A 407 31.64 -8.59 -45.73
C ILE A 407 32.89 -8.08 -46.48
N VAL A 408 33.41 -6.90 -46.11
CA VAL A 408 34.59 -6.32 -46.76
C VAL A 408 35.84 -7.16 -46.51
N LEU A 409 36.05 -7.64 -45.28
CA LEU A 409 37.20 -8.47 -44.95
C LEU A 409 37.10 -9.85 -45.60
N LEU A 410 35.93 -10.48 -45.62
CA LEU A 410 35.71 -11.74 -46.34
C LEU A 410 35.93 -11.56 -47.85
N ALA A 411 35.38 -10.51 -48.45
CA ALA A 411 35.58 -10.21 -49.87
C ALA A 411 37.07 -9.98 -50.19
N ARG A 412 37.79 -9.21 -49.35
CA ARG A 412 39.24 -9.00 -49.51
C ARG A 412 40.07 -10.27 -49.31
N TYR A 413 39.66 -11.12 -48.37
CA TYR A 413 40.27 -12.41 -48.11
C TYR A 413 40.12 -13.33 -49.33
N PHE A 414 38.89 -13.58 -49.80
CA PHE A 414 38.64 -14.44 -50.96
C PHE A 414 39.14 -13.85 -52.29
N SER A 415 39.19 -12.53 -52.44
CA SER A 415 39.75 -11.85 -53.63
C SER A 415 41.28 -11.88 -53.68
N GLY A 416 41.96 -12.40 -52.64
CA GLY A 416 43.42 -12.53 -52.60
C GLY A 416 44.16 -11.19 -52.51
N HIS A 417 43.46 -10.12 -52.08
CA HIS A 417 44.02 -8.79 -51.85
C HIS A 417 44.55 -8.62 -50.41
N SER A 418 44.27 -9.57 -49.52
CA SER A 418 44.85 -9.62 -48.18
C SER A 418 46.28 -10.19 -48.24
N LYS A 419 47.25 -9.47 -47.64
CA LYS A 419 48.67 -9.84 -47.59
C LYS A 419 49.07 -10.14 -46.15
N ASN A 420 49.87 -11.19 -45.94
CA ASN A 420 50.54 -11.47 -44.67
C ASN A 420 51.63 -10.42 -44.38
N SER A 421 52.13 -10.40 -43.14
CA SER A 421 53.26 -9.56 -42.71
C SER A 421 54.52 -9.73 -43.56
N ASP A 422 54.67 -10.88 -44.23
CA ASP A 422 55.75 -11.20 -45.17
C ASP A 422 55.46 -10.79 -46.64
N GLY A 423 54.34 -10.11 -46.90
CA GLY A 423 53.95 -9.61 -48.22
C GLY A 423 53.30 -10.64 -49.16
N THR A 424 53.19 -11.91 -48.75
CA THR A 424 52.52 -12.98 -49.51
C THR A 424 50.99 -12.89 -49.42
N LYS A 425 50.28 -13.32 -50.48
CA LYS A 425 48.80 -13.34 -50.49
C LYS A 425 48.28 -14.40 -49.51
N GLN A 426 47.37 -14.01 -48.61
CA GLN A 426 46.78 -14.90 -47.60
C GLN A 426 45.93 -16.02 -48.19
N PHE A 427 45.28 -15.76 -49.32
CA PHE A 427 44.44 -16.73 -50.01
C PHE A 427 44.79 -16.72 -51.50
N THR A 428 45.07 -17.90 -52.03
CA THR A 428 45.30 -18.10 -53.46
C THR A 428 44.45 -19.28 -53.91
N ALA A 429 43.46 -19.02 -54.75
CA ALA A 429 42.55 -20.05 -55.26
C ALA A 429 43.35 -21.23 -55.85
N GLY A 430 43.16 -22.43 -55.29
CA GLY A 430 43.81 -23.67 -55.73
C GLY A 430 45.14 -24.05 -55.05
N ARG A 431 45.71 -23.22 -54.16
CA ARG A 431 46.95 -23.54 -53.42
C ARG A 431 46.84 -23.56 -51.90
N THR A 432 45.84 -22.91 -51.32
CA THR A 432 45.60 -22.90 -49.86
C THR A 432 44.81 -24.14 -49.43
N SER A 433 45.23 -24.76 -48.32
CA SER A 433 44.51 -25.89 -47.71
C SER A 433 43.13 -25.43 -47.21
N ALA A 434 42.15 -26.33 -47.26
CA ALA A 434 40.80 -26.06 -46.74
C ALA A 434 40.82 -25.70 -45.23
N SER A 435 41.80 -26.23 -44.48
CA SER A 435 41.98 -25.89 -43.06
C SER A 435 42.41 -24.43 -42.87
N ASP A 436 43.42 -23.98 -43.62
CA ASP A 436 43.96 -22.61 -43.50
C ASP A 436 42.95 -21.55 -43.97
N ALA A 437 42.13 -21.90 -44.97
CA ALA A 437 41.05 -21.04 -45.44
C ALA A 437 39.95 -20.83 -44.38
N VAL A 438 39.64 -21.89 -43.64
CA VAL A 438 38.67 -21.86 -42.53
C VAL A 438 39.25 -21.07 -41.35
N ASP A 439 40.52 -21.29 -40.98
CA ASP A 439 41.17 -20.56 -39.89
C ASP A 439 41.23 -19.04 -40.15
N GLY A 440 41.52 -18.62 -41.39
CA GLY A 440 41.47 -17.20 -41.77
C GLY A 440 40.07 -16.60 -41.70
N ALA A 441 39.04 -17.35 -42.12
CA ALA A 441 37.65 -16.91 -42.03
C ALA A 441 37.19 -16.76 -40.58
N ILE A 442 37.56 -17.67 -39.67
CA ILE A 442 37.25 -17.54 -38.25
C ILE A 442 37.96 -16.35 -37.60
N LYS A 443 39.22 -16.05 -37.96
CA LYS A 443 39.89 -14.83 -37.46
C LYS A 443 39.12 -13.57 -37.86
N ILE A 444 38.62 -13.52 -39.10
CA ILE A 444 37.80 -12.41 -39.60
C ILE A 444 36.44 -12.33 -38.87
N ILE A 445 35.79 -13.47 -38.61
CA ILE A 445 34.55 -13.54 -37.82
C ILE A 445 34.79 -13.08 -36.38
N THR A 446 35.91 -13.48 -35.77
CA THR A 446 36.28 -13.07 -34.40
C THR A 446 36.44 -11.55 -34.32
N VAL A 447 37.09 -10.92 -35.31
CA VAL A 447 37.16 -9.45 -35.40
C VAL A 447 35.76 -8.83 -35.47
N ALA A 448 34.86 -9.35 -36.30
CA ALA A 448 33.48 -8.84 -36.38
C ALA A 448 32.73 -8.98 -35.03
N VAL A 449 32.88 -10.10 -34.33
CA VAL A 449 32.32 -10.31 -32.99
C VAL A 449 32.90 -9.32 -31.98
N THR A 450 34.21 -9.06 -31.98
CA THR A 450 34.82 -8.07 -31.08
C THR A 450 34.27 -6.66 -31.30
N ILE A 451 33.96 -6.28 -32.55
CA ILE A 451 33.34 -4.97 -32.85
C ILE A 451 31.95 -4.89 -32.21
N VAL A 452 31.13 -5.94 -32.30
CA VAL A 452 29.79 -5.97 -31.69
C VAL A 452 29.88 -5.83 -30.17
N VAL A 453 30.80 -6.55 -29.54
CA VAL A 453 30.99 -6.54 -28.07
C VAL A 453 31.43 -5.17 -27.57
N VAL A 454 32.36 -4.52 -28.26
CA VAL A 454 32.80 -3.16 -27.91
C VAL A 454 31.70 -2.13 -28.16
N ALA A 455 30.82 -2.38 -29.14
CA ALA A 455 29.75 -1.46 -29.48
C ALA A 455 28.54 -1.51 -28.54
N VAL A 456 28.23 -2.66 -27.92
CA VAL A 456 27.05 -2.78 -27.03
C VAL A 456 27.42 -2.36 -25.60
N PRO A 457 26.88 -1.24 -25.08
CA PRO A 457 27.23 -0.75 -23.75
C PRO A 457 26.39 -1.46 -22.67
N GLU A 458 26.69 -2.72 -22.38
CA GLU A 458 25.97 -3.53 -21.37
C GLU A 458 25.98 -2.92 -19.96
N GLY A 459 27.05 -2.17 -19.63
CA GLY A 459 27.18 -1.51 -18.33
C GLY A 459 26.27 -0.29 -18.13
N LEU A 460 25.61 0.21 -19.19
CA LEU A 460 24.88 1.47 -19.14
C LEU A 460 23.55 1.35 -18.36
N PRO A 461 22.70 0.33 -18.56
CA PRO A 461 21.54 0.09 -17.69
C PRO A 461 21.95 -0.21 -16.23
N LEU A 462 23.00 -1.01 -16.05
CA LEU A 462 23.51 -1.41 -14.72
C LEU A 462 24.00 -0.20 -13.91
N ALA A 463 24.75 0.71 -14.55
CA ALA A 463 25.28 1.91 -13.89
C ALA A 463 24.16 2.80 -13.33
N VAL A 464 23.04 2.89 -14.04
CA VAL A 464 21.87 3.69 -13.61
C VAL A 464 21.23 3.06 -12.38
N THR A 465 20.99 1.75 -12.42
CA THR A 465 20.31 1.09 -11.29
C THR A 465 21.18 1.05 -10.04
N LEU A 466 22.50 0.89 -10.19
CA LEU A 466 23.45 0.99 -9.08
C LEU A 466 23.50 2.40 -8.48
N THR A 467 23.56 3.43 -9.33
CA THR A 467 23.55 4.84 -8.89
C THR A 467 22.25 5.17 -8.16
N LEU A 468 21.12 4.68 -8.67
CA LEU A 468 19.80 4.86 -8.06
C LEU A 468 19.70 4.13 -6.71
N ALA A 469 20.18 2.89 -6.63
CA ALA A 469 20.22 2.11 -5.39
C ALA A 469 21.06 2.79 -4.29
N TYR A 470 22.24 3.29 -4.67
CA TYR A 470 23.10 4.07 -3.78
C TYR A 470 22.40 5.36 -3.30
N SER A 471 21.79 6.10 -4.23
CA SER A 471 21.08 7.34 -3.93
C SER A 471 19.90 7.11 -2.99
N MET A 472 19.16 6.01 -3.17
CA MET A 472 18.07 5.60 -2.28
C MET A 472 18.54 5.28 -0.88
N ARG A 473 19.65 4.56 -0.73
CA ARG A 473 20.22 4.26 0.58
C ARG A 473 20.58 5.54 1.32
N LYS A 474 21.15 6.52 0.61
CA LYS A 474 21.43 7.84 1.17
C LYS A 474 20.15 8.58 1.56
N MET A 475 19.15 8.62 0.69
CA MET A 475 17.84 9.24 0.98
C MET A 475 17.14 8.60 2.19
N MET A 476 17.23 7.27 2.33
CA MET A 476 16.69 6.56 3.50
C MET A 476 17.42 6.97 4.79
N ALA A 477 18.74 7.13 4.76
CA ALA A 477 19.50 7.64 5.90
C ALA A 477 19.04 9.06 6.29
N ASP A 478 18.63 9.87 5.31
CA ASP A 478 18.01 11.19 5.49
C ASP A 478 16.50 11.11 5.80
N LYS A 479 15.99 9.93 6.21
CA LYS A 479 14.57 9.65 6.53
C LYS A 479 13.59 9.82 5.36
N ALA A 480 14.07 9.87 4.12
CA ALA A 480 13.25 9.91 2.91
C ALA A 480 13.12 8.52 2.27
N LEU A 481 12.02 7.82 2.56
CA LEU A 481 11.78 6.48 2.05
C LEU A 481 11.12 6.47 0.66
N VAL A 482 11.89 6.12 -0.36
CA VAL A 482 11.40 6.03 -1.74
C VAL A 482 10.67 4.71 -1.99
N ARG A 483 9.35 4.79 -2.19
CA ARG A 483 8.49 3.60 -2.40
C ARG A 483 8.51 3.03 -3.82
N ARG A 484 8.94 3.81 -4.80
CA ARG A 484 9.04 3.43 -6.23
C ARG A 484 10.32 4.01 -6.81
N LEU A 485 11.12 3.19 -7.49
CA LEU A 485 12.40 3.60 -8.10
C LEU A 485 12.23 4.81 -9.04
N SER A 486 11.20 4.77 -9.87
CA SER A 486 10.84 5.84 -10.82
C SER A 486 10.50 7.18 -10.16
N ALA A 487 10.08 7.18 -8.89
CA ALA A 487 9.72 8.41 -8.18
C ALA A 487 10.94 9.28 -7.86
N CYS A 488 12.10 8.67 -7.57
CA CYS A 488 13.33 9.41 -7.31
C CYS A 488 13.75 10.25 -8.52
N GLU A 489 13.69 9.67 -9.72
CA GLU A 489 14.01 10.37 -10.96
C GLU A 489 12.98 11.45 -11.28
N THR A 490 11.70 11.10 -11.15
CA THR A 490 10.59 12.02 -11.44
C THR A 490 10.62 13.25 -10.52
N MET A 491 11.00 13.07 -9.25
CA MET A 491 11.12 14.16 -8.28
C MET A 491 12.20 15.17 -8.67
N GLY A 492 13.30 14.73 -9.30
CA GLY A 492 14.31 15.64 -9.84
C GLY A 492 13.80 16.55 -10.97
N SER A 493 12.67 16.19 -11.60
CA SER A 493 12.00 16.99 -12.62
C SER A 493 10.78 17.76 -12.09
N ALA A 494 10.53 17.74 -10.77
CA ALA A 494 9.37 18.41 -10.19
C ALA A 494 9.54 19.94 -10.26
N THR A 495 8.61 20.64 -10.91
CA THR A 495 8.59 22.11 -10.97
C THR A 495 7.66 22.74 -9.93
N THR A 496 6.71 21.96 -9.41
CA THR A 496 5.67 22.41 -8.50
C THR A 496 5.48 21.38 -7.40
N ILE A 497 5.57 21.81 -6.14
CA ILE A 497 5.32 20.97 -4.97
C ILE A 497 3.99 21.38 -4.36
N CYS A 498 2.98 20.52 -4.52
CA CYS A 498 1.70 20.66 -3.84
C CYS A 498 1.82 19.96 -2.48
N SER A 499 2.05 20.73 -1.42
CA SER A 499 2.12 20.21 -0.06
C SER A 499 0.76 20.29 0.61
N ASP A 500 0.38 19.23 1.33
CA ASP A 500 -0.65 19.36 2.37
C ASP A 500 -0.08 20.20 3.52
N LYS A 501 -0.95 20.84 4.31
CA LYS A 501 -0.55 21.62 5.48
C LYS A 501 -0.38 20.73 6.70
N THR A 502 -1.43 19.98 7.02
CA THR A 502 -1.55 19.29 8.31
C THR A 502 -0.62 18.08 8.33
N GLY A 503 0.32 18.04 9.28
CA GLY A 503 1.28 16.94 9.42
C GLY A 503 2.37 16.87 8.35
N THR A 504 2.42 17.85 7.43
CA THR A 504 3.55 18.03 6.50
C THR A 504 4.27 19.34 6.78
N LEU A 505 3.55 20.48 6.76
CA LEU A 505 4.11 21.77 7.14
C LEU A 505 4.02 22.03 8.64
N THR A 506 3.01 21.45 9.30
CA THR A 506 2.82 21.56 10.75
C THR A 506 3.24 20.27 11.45
N MET A 507 3.64 20.35 12.72
CA MET A 507 4.09 19.20 13.53
C MET A 507 2.97 18.17 13.83
N ASN A 508 1.72 18.42 13.41
CA ASN A 508 0.53 17.66 13.79
C ASN A 508 0.37 17.44 15.31
N GLN A 509 1.00 18.29 16.11
CA GLN A 509 0.86 18.35 17.56
C GLN A 509 0.00 19.56 17.87
N MET A 510 -1.29 19.30 18.07
CA MET A 510 -2.24 20.35 18.41
C MET A 510 -2.10 20.68 19.90
N THR A 511 -2.19 21.97 20.23
CA THR A 511 -2.24 22.45 21.60
C THR A 511 -3.37 23.47 21.72
N VAL A 512 -4.10 23.44 22.83
CA VAL A 512 -5.06 24.50 23.14
C VAL A 512 -4.28 25.76 23.52
N VAL A 513 -4.38 26.81 22.71
CA VAL A 513 -3.67 28.09 22.93
C VAL A 513 -4.54 29.06 23.72
N GLU A 514 -5.82 29.13 23.39
CA GLU A 514 -6.77 30.05 24.03
C GLU A 514 -8.08 29.32 24.32
N VAL A 515 -8.71 29.68 25.43
CA VAL A 515 -10.04 29.19 25.81
C VAL A 515 -10.89 30.39 26.19
N TYR A 516 -12.11 30.42 25.68
CA TYR A 516 -13.11 31.42 26.03
C TYR A 516 -14.25 30.72 26.75
N ALA A 517 -14.50 31.08 28.01
CA ALA A 517 -15.66 30.59 28.77
C ALA A 517 -16.15 31.67 29.73
N GLY A 518 -17.44 31.63 30.08
CA GLY A 518 -18.05 32.67 30.92
C GLY A 518 -18.03 34.07 30.28
N GLY A 519 -18.01 34.19 28.96
CA GLY A 519 -17.93 35.47 28.26
C GLY A 519 -16.55 36.15 28.29
N SER A 520 -15.49 35.41 28.61
CA SER A 520 -14.13 35.97 28.71
C SER A 520 -13.05 34.97 28.31
N LYS A 521 -11.88 35.48 27.92
CA LYS A 521 -10.69 34.66 27.74
C LYS A 521 -10.21 34.15 29.11
N ILE A 522 -9.96 32.85 29.19
CA ILE A 522 -9.38 32.18 30.35
C ILE A 522 -7.86 32.16 30.18
N ASP A 523 -7.18 32.95 30.98
CA ASP A 523 -5.72 32.99 31.04
C ASP A 523 -5.28 33.52 32.42
N PRO A 524 -4.73 32.69 33.35
CA PRO A 524 -4.38 31.27 33.25
C PRO A 524 -5.56 30.29 33.56
N PRO A 525 -5.40 28.96 33.33
CA PRO A 525 -6.46 27.94 33.48
C PRO A 525 -7.18 27.91 34.84
N HIS A 526 -6.52 28.37 35.91
CA HIS A 526 -7.09 28.44 37.27
C HIS A 526 -8.27 29.42 37.42
N GLN A 527 -8.47 30.34 36.46
CA GLN A 527 -9.65 31.22 36.48
C GLN A 527 -10.98 30.47 36.33
N LEU A 528 -10.97 29.21 35.88
CA LEU A 528 -12.16 28.38 35.79
C LEU A 528 -12.65 27.88 37.17
N GLU A 529 -11.86 28.05 38.24
CA GLU A 529 -12.25 27.66 39.61
C GLU A 529 -13.37 28.53 40.18
N SER A 530 -13.58 29.75 39.66
CA SER A 530 -14.62 30.66 40.16
C SER A 530 -16.05 30.28 39.73
N SER A 531 -16.21 29.34 38.77
CA SER A 531 -17.50 28.97 38.15
C SER A 531 -17.64 27.44 38.18
N PRO A 532 -18.04 26.84 39.32
CA PRO A 532 -18.04 25.38 39.50
C PRO A 532 -18.96 24.65 38.52
N LYS A 533 -20.13 25.22 38.17
CA LYS A 533 -21.04 24.57 37.22
C LYS A 533 -20.46 24.56 35.81
N LEU A 534 -19.91 25.68 35.35
CA LEU A 534 -19.23 25.78 34.05
C LEU A 534 -18.05 24.81 33.97
N ARG A 535 -17.23 24.73 35.03
CA ARG A 535 -16.11 23.79 35.12
C ARG A 535 -16.58 22.34 35.01
N ALA A 536 -17.62 21.95 35.75
CA ALA A 536 -18.16 20.59 35.74
C ALA A 536 -18.66 20.20 34.35
N LEU A 537 -19.44 21.07 33.68
CA LEU A 537 -19.96 20.82 32.33
C LEU A 537 -18.84 20.72 31.29
N LEU A 538 -17.79 21.54 31.39
CA LEU A 538 -16.64 21.45 30.49
C LEU A 538 -15.86 20.14 30.68
N ILE A 539 -15.63 19.73 31.92
CA ILE A 539 -14.95 18.47 32.23
C ILE A 539 -15.78 17.27 31.73
N GLU A 540 -17.09 17.25 32.02
CA GLU A 540 -18.02 16.22 31.56
C GLU A 540 -18.02 16.15 30.02
N GLY A 541 -18.17 17.29 29.36
CA GLY A 541 -18.19 17.39 27.90
C GLY A 541 -16.88 16.92 27.26
N VAL A 542 -15.71 17.29 27.81
CA VAL A 542 -14.41 16.85 27.30
C VAL A 542 -14.18 15.36 27.52
N ALA A 543 -14.45 14.85 28.72
CA ALA A 543 -14.23 13.45 29.05
C ALA A 543 -15.09 12.50 28.20
N GLN A 544 -16.35 12.88 27.96
CA GLN A 544 -17.33 12.05 27.25
C GLN A 544 -17.30 12.23 25.72
N ASN A 545 -16.91 13.39 25.17
CA ASN A 545 -16.84 13.59 23.72
C ASN A 545 -15.53 13.16 23.06
N THR A 546 -14.53 12.73 23.81
CA THR A 546 -13.22 12.35 23.26
C THR A 546 -13.13 10.84 23.09
N ASN A 547 -12.64 10.34 21.94
CA ASN A 547 -12.34 8.91 21.79
C ASN A 547 -10.96 8.51 22.33
N GLY A 548 -10.17 9.50 22.75
CA GLY A 548 -8.86 9.32 23.37
C GLY A 548 -8.94 8.67 24.76
N SER A 549 -7.79 8.22 25.23
CA SER A 549 -7.60 7.70 26.59
C SER A 549 -6.45 8.42 27.26
N VAL A 550 -6.52 8.52 28.59
CA VAL A 550 -5.45 9.05 29.43
C VAL A 550 -4.92 7.90 30.27
N PHE A 551 -3.61 7.67 30.18
CA PHE A 551 -2.91 6.69 31.01
C PHE A 551 -1.87 7.42 31.87
N VAL A 552 -1.95 7.21 33.19
CA VAL A 552 -1.00 7.78 34.16
C VAL A 552 -0.13 6.64 34.66
N PRO A 553 1.14 6.55 34.28
CA PRO A 553 2.03 5.49 34.74
C PRO A 553 2.30 5.63 36.25
N GLU A 554 2.34 4.51 36.97
CA GLU A 554 2.75 4.52 38.38
C GLU A 554 4.24 4.93 38.48
N GLY A 555 4.50 6.14 39.00
CA GLY A 555 5.85 6.64 39.27
C GLY A 555 6.48 7.54 38.20
N ALA A 556 5.80 7.83 37.08
CA ALA A 556 6.23 8.82 36.10
C ALA A 556 5.36 10.09 36.16
N ASN A 557 5.98 11.26 36.02
CA ASN A 557 5.26 12.55 35.96
C ASN A 557 4.59 12.80 34.60
N ASP A 558 4.98 12.08 33.55
CA ASP A 558 4.44 12.29 32.21
C ASP A 558 3.19 11.44 31.98
N VAL A 559 2.09 12.14 31.69
CA VAL A 559 0.79 11.54 31.38
C VAL A 559 0.74 11.19 29.89
N GLU A 560 0.43 9.94 29.58
CA GLU A 560 0.28 9.47 28.21
C GLU A 560 -1.15 9.70 27.73
N VAL A 561 -1.30 10.51 26.69
CA VAL A 561 -2.60 10.83 26.09
C VAL A 561 -2.68 10.28 24.68
N SER A 562 -3.70 9.45 24.44
CA SER A 562 -4.01 8.84 23.13
C SER A 562 -5.20 9.54 22.46
N GLY A 563 -5.42 9.27 21.17
CA GLY A 563 -6.52 9.85 20.38
C GLY A 563 -6.06 10.73 19.21
N SER A 564 -7.01 11.38 18.55
CA SER A 564 -6.67 12.31 17.44
C SER A 564 -5.88 13.51 17.95
N PRO A 565 -5.07 14.20 17.11
CA PRO A 565 -4.28 15.36 17.54
C PRO A 565 -5.09 16.40 18.31
N THR A 566 -6.29 16.74 17.83
CA THR A 566 -7.20 17.70 18.47
C THR A 566 -7.72 17.18 19.82
N GLU A 567 -8.06 15.90 19.92
CA GLU A 567 -8.52 15.31 21.19
C GLU A 567 -7.38 15.26 22.21
N LYS A 568 -6.16 14.91 21.80
CA LYS A 568 -4.97 14.97 22.66
C LYS A 568 -4.76 16.37 23.23
N ALA A 569 -4.89 17.40 22.39
CA ALA A 569 -4.76 18.79 22.82
C ALA A 569 -5.76 19.17 23.92
N ILE A 570 -7.04 18.82 23.70
CA ILE A 570 -8.13 19.15 24.62
C ILE A 570 -8.00 18.34 25.91
N LEU A 571 -7.63 17.06 25.83
CA LEU A 571 -7.39 16.22 27.00
C LEU A 571 -6.21 16.73 27.84
N HIS A 572 -5.08 17.08 27.21
CA HIS A 572 -3.96 17.70 27.91
C HIS A 572 -4.36 19.01 28.59
N TRP A 573 -5.18 19.83 27.94
CA TRP A 573 -5.69 21.05 28.55
C TRP A 573 -6.60 20.75 29.75
N ALA A 574 -7.54 19.82 29.62
CA ALA A 574 -8.45 19.47 30.70
C ALA A 574 -7.72 18.86 31.92
N LEU A 575 -6.65 18.09 31.70
CA LEU A 575 -5.78 17.61 32.77
C LEU A 575 -5.10 18.77 33.53
N LYS A 576 -4.66 19.82 32.83
CA LYS A 576 -4.11 21.04 33.46
C LYS A 576 -5.14 21.81 34.29
N VAL A 577 -6.42 21.71 33.95
CA VAL A 577 -7.55 22.27 34.71
C VAL A 577 -7.93 21.39 35.92
N GLY A 578 -7.25 20.26 36.12
CA GLY A 578 -7.48 19.34 37.25
C GLY A 578 -8.57 18.31 36.99
N MET A 579 -8.83 17.96 35.73
CA MET A 579 -9.74 16.86 35.38
C MET A 579 -9.16 15.51 35.82
N ASN A 580 -9.94 14.70 36.55
CA ASN A 580 -9.68 13.28 36.70
C ASN A 580 -10.45 12.51 35.63
N PHE A 581 -9.73 12.04 34.60
CA PHE A 581 -10.33 11.43 33.41
C PHE A 581 -11.16 10.17 33.71
N VAL A 582 -10.68 9.30 34.61
CA VAL A 582 -11.38 8.06 34.95
C VAL A 582 -12.66 8.36 35.71
N ASN A 583 -12.59 9.25 36.70
CA ASN A 583 -13.75 9.61 37.51
C ASN A 583 -14.84 10.32 36.69
N ALA A 584 -14.45 11.28 35.83
CA ALA A 584 -15.38 12.01 34.99
C ALA A 584 -16.14 11.11 34.00
N ARG A 585 -15.56 9.97 33.61
CA ARG A 585 -16.23 8.97 32.77
C ARG A 585 -17.15 8.02 33.53
N SER A 586 -16.83 7.71 34.79
CA SER A 586 -17.66 6.81 35.61
C SER A 586 -18.93 7.48 36.16
N GLU A 587 -18.95 8.81 36.24
CA GLU A 587 -20.08 9.58 36.80
C GLU A 587 -21.31 9.62 35.87
N SER A 588 -21.15 9.38 34.57
CA SER A 588 -22.24 9.43 33.59
C SER A 588 -22.19 8.26 32.60
N SER A 589 -23.37 7.84 32.14
CA SER A 589 -23.50 6.73 31.17
C SER A 589 -23.84 7.26 29.78
N ILE A 590 -23.18 6.74 28.75
CA ILE A 590 -23.40 7.17 27.37
C ILE A 590 -24.68 6.53 26.83
N LEU A 591 -25.65 7.35 26.41
CA LEU A 591 -26.88 6.90 25.75
C LEU A 591 -26.68 6.77 24.24
N HIS A 592 -26.05 7.78 23.62
CA HIS A 592 -25.86 7.81 22.18
C HIS A 592 -24.66 8.67 21.80
N VAL A 593 -23.88 8.23 20.83
CA VAL A 593 -22.76 8.99 20.27
C VAL A 593 -23.09 9.38 18.83
N PHE A 594 -22.98 10.67 18.55
CA PHE A 594 -22.98 11.24 17.22
C PHE A 594 -21.52 11.45 16.81
N PRO A 595 -20.91 10.49 16.07
CA PRO A 595 -19.52 10.64 15.65
C PRO A 595 -19.36 11.89 14.81
N PHE A 596 -18.16 12.48 14.86
CA PHE A 596 -17.86 13.65 14.05
C PHE A 596 -17.96 13.26 12.58
N ASN A 597 -18.82 13.96 11.84
CA ASN A 597 -18.98 13.78 10.42
C ASN A 597 -18.46 15.02 9.69
N SER A 598 -17.59 14.83 8.70
CA SER A 598 -16.91 15.92 7.99
C SER A 598 -17.86 16.81 7.17
N GLU A 599 -19.00 16.28 6.71
CA GLU A 599 -20.02 17.08 6.00
C GLU A 599 -20.79 17.96 6.97
N LYS A 600 -21.16 17.39 8.14
CA LYS A 600 -21.88 18.12 9.20
C LYS A 600 -20.98 19.00 10.06
N LYS A 601 -19.66 18.76 10.03
CA LYS A 601 -18.61 19.44 10.81
C LYS A 601 -18.91 19.56 12.32
N ARG A 602 -19.67 18.59 12.85
CA ARG A 602 -20.02 18.49 14.27
C ARG A 602 -20.16 17.03 14.69
N GLY A 603 -19.99 16.77 15.97
CA GLY A 603 -20.26 15.50 16.65
C GLY A 603 -20.70 15.79 18.08
N GLY A 604 -21.20 14.80 18.78
CA GLY A 604 -21.68 15.00 20.15
C GLY A 604 -21.99 13.69 20.85
N VAL A 605 -22.18 13.76 22.16
CA VAL A 605 -22.55 12.62 22.99
C VAL A 605 -23.75 12.99 23.85
N ALA A 606 -24.76 12.12 23.84
CA ALA A 606 -25.87 12.16 24.77
C ALA A 606 -25.53 11.24 25.94
N ILE A 607 -25.56 11.78 27.15
CA ILE A 607 -25.24 11.08 28.39
C ILE A 607 -26.39 11.18 29.38
N GLN A 608 -26.54 10.14 30.18
CA GLN A 608 -27.45 10.09 31.31
C GLN A 608 -26.63 10.32 32.59
N THR A 609 -26.92 11.43 33.25
CA THR A 609 -26.48 11.76 34.61
C THR A 609 -27.55 11.27 35.61
N ALA A 610 -27.27 11.31 36.92
CA ALA A 610 -28.21 10.83 37.94
C ALA A 610 -29.60 11.53 37.87
N ASP A 611 -29.61 12.82 37.53
CA ASP A 611 -30.81 13.67 37.59
C ASP A 611 -31.37 14.09 36.21
N SER A 612 -30.57 14.01 35.14
CA SER A 612 -30.90 14.58 33.83
C SER A 612 -30.13 13.93 32.67
N VAL A 613 -30.61 14.16 31.45
CA VAL A 613 -29.90 13.82 30.21
C VAL A 613 -29.19 15.07 29.69
N HIS A 614 -27.88 15.01 29.54
CA HIS A 614 -27.08 16.07 28.93
C HIS A 614 -26.66 15.66 27.52
N ILE A 615 -26.70 16.60 26.58
CA ILE A 615 -26.17 16.40 25.22
C ILE A 615 -25.04 17.40 25.01
N HIS A 616 -23.82 16.88 24.90
CA HIS A 616 -22.63 17.69 24.70
C HIS A 616 -22.23 17.66 23.23
N TRP A 617 -22.19 18.83 22.58
CA TRP A 617 -21.79 18.97 21.18
C TRP A 617 -20.38 19.54 21.04
N LYS A 618 -19.61 19.03 20.07
CA LYS A 618 -18.35 19.58 19.59
C LYS A 618 -18.39 19.81 18.08
N GLY A 619 -17.75 20.85 17.57
CA GLY A 619 -17.73 21.12 16.13
C GLY A 619 -17.13 22.46 15.77
N ALA A 620 -17.28 22.84 14.50
CA ALA A 620 -16.93 24.18 14.04
C ALA A 620 -17.79 25.23 14.77
N ALA A 621 -17.16 26.32 15.22
CA ALA A 621 -17.79 27.31 16.08
C ALA A 621 -19.04 27.91 15.41
N GLU A 622 -18.95 28.26 14.14
CA GLU A 622 -20.04 28.85 13.36
C GLU A 622 -21.26 27.92 13.21
N ILE A 623 -21.05 26.60 13.28
CA ILE A 623 -22.13 25.60 13.15
C ILE A 623 -22.79 25.32 14.49
N VAL A 624 -21.99 25.21 15.56
CA VAL A 624 -22.52 24.94 16.90
C VAL A 624 -23.21 26.20 17.44
N LEU A 625 -22.60 27.38 17.28
CA LEU A 625 -23.12 28.65 17.78
C LEU A 625 -24.46 29.03 17.14
N ALA A 626 -24.64 28.74 15.83
CA ALA A 626 -25.91 28.93 15.14
C ALA A 626 -27.07 28.08 15.70
N CYS A 627 -26.77 27.05 16.51
CA CYS A 627 -27.77 26.21 17.17
C CYS A 627 -27.98 26.58 18.66
N CYS A 628 -27.24 27.57 19.19
CA CYS A 628 -27.29 27.96 20.59
C CYS A 628 -28.32 29.08 20.82
N THR A 629 -29.05 29.00 21.94
CA THR A 629 -30.03 30.03 22.35
C THR A 629 -29.54 30.87 23.54
N GLY A 630 -28.54 30.39 24.27
CA GLY A 630 -28.00 31.03 25.46
C GLY A 630 -26.57 30.58 25.76
N TYR A 631 -25.89 31.29 26.66
CA TYR A 631 -24.55 30.97 27.17
C TYR A 631 -24.52 31.05 28.69
N ILE A 632 -23.53 30.41 29.32
CA ILE A 632 -23.30 30.48 30.76
C ILE A 632 -22.28 31.59 31.04
N ASP A 633 -22.62 32.53 31.92
CA ASP A 633 -21.75 33.61 32.37
C ASP A 633 -20.76 33.16 33.47
N ARG A 634 -19.90 34.07 33.97
CA ARG A 634 -18.95 33.77 35.06
C ARG A 634 -19.61 33.45 36.40
N ASN A 635 -20.89 33.74 36.56
CA ASN A 635 -21.65 33.55 37.80
C ASN A 635 -22.54 32.29 37.74
N ASP A 636 -22.26 31.38 36.79
CA ASP A 636 -23.02 30.16 36.53
C ASP A 636 -24.50 30.41 36.12
N GLN A 637 -24.83 31.61 35.64
CA GLN A 637 -26.17 32.00 35.17
C GLN A 637 -26.31 31.79 33.66
N LEU A 638 -27.49 31.33 33.24
CA LEU A 638 -27.85 31.20 31.83
C LEU A 638 -28.34 32.56 31.30
N VAL A 639 -27.67 33.09 30.29
CA VAL A 639 -27.97 34.37 29.64
C VAL A 639 -28.34 34.09 28.17
N GLU A 640 -29.37 34.74 27.65
CA GLU A 640 -29.76 34.63 26.24
C GLU A 640 -28.70 35.23 25.32
N ILE A 641 -28.53 34.65 24.13
CA ILE A 641 -27.65 35.18 23.10
C ILE A 641 -28.40 36.23 22.29
N ASP A 642 -27.89 37.46 22.32
CA ASP A 642 -28.32 38.63 21.56
C ASP A 642 -27.70 38.64 20.15
N GLU A 643 -28.39 39.21 19.13
CA GLU A 643 -27.95 39.19 17.71
C GLU A 643 -26.57 39.84 17.48
N GLU A 644 -26.09 40.70 18.38
CA GLU A 644 -24.74 41.29 18.32
C GLU A 644 -23.63 40.33 18.79
N LYS A 645 -23.98 39.19 19.41
CA LYS A 645 -23.03 38.20 19.98
C LYS A 645 -23.03 36.84 19.27
N VAL A 646 -23.79 36.69 18.18
CA VAL A 646 -23.85 35.47 17.34
C VAL A 646 -22.71 35.43 16.34
#